data_AF-A0A2V5X212-F1
#
_entry.id   AF-A0A2V5X212-F1
#
_cell.length_a   1.000
_cell.length_b   1.000
_cell.length_c   1.000
_cell.angle_alpha   90.00
_cell.angle_beta   90.00
_cell.angle_gamma   90.00
#
_symmetry.space_group_name_H-M   'P 1'
#
loop_
_entity.id
_entity.type
_entity.pdbx_description
1 polymer ?
#
loop_
_entity_poly.entity_id
_entity_poly.type
_entity_poly.pdbx_seq_one_letter_code
_entity_poly.pdbx_strand_id
1 'polypeptide(L)'
;MFDNRGVKLKPTRAGSAVIKIKRLNIAERLYRVTGQGIYRDSVLAGQPVPLKAPVLNAQVMGQDTVIAAPYNGKIYWFWGDTERVSYPLGNFAASGATSEVPGRGGLDPSVGVNLTYFIDASGFSKPMCPDFGEGLQWIEGVMTVPDEKGRERLVARVSSQKGLVPAHAWHLAIFNDEKQIFESKVKWPVAEGHDSSHPFRARVNGVEYLYLYPNWRVKADLKNLADLKDYEAFTCVAGDGRVNGAATVIDRDSEGRARYSWRPGAARLHPGRIRELITAGQLKPEESWIQFHDFESGAPVEAGRGSVCWNEFRRRWVMIVSAKPGEIWFAEADTQVGPWVYARWVVSHDSYNFYNPTQHPFFDQDGGRLIYFEGTYTASFSDAKEKTPRYDYNQVMYRLALDDSRLNLPLPVYRVKSAEGRLSYLVREDVEANQAWEQIEQVAFFAIPPNDTPTSGEARPIFFALPPRRSSAGDSLDGTWECELKASDGGEFAVTLELKAEGESVSGKASDDIVIRGGSFKEGTLRLDVLHEKKAYDFSAALGGGKLSGHWKRGDGALSGTWSATRLDSTPPEERSAAVVPLYEYRNARDSRQIYSTEPNIENKTLKRSLEPICRVWKSPMSALILDPRARPAPLAKD
;
A
#
# COMPACT_ATOMS: atom_id res chain seq x y z
N MET A 1 15.15 -35.16 9.03
CA MET A 1 13.69 -34.94 8.97
C MET A 1 13.45 -34.05 7.76
N PHE A 2 12.74 -34.52 6.74
CA PHE A 2 12.44 -33.71 5.55
C PHE A 2 11.28 -32.77 5.93
N ASP A 3 11.50 -31.44 5.96
CA ASP A 3 10.48 -30.42 6.31
C ASP A 3 9.46 -30.23 5.15
N ASN A 4 8.76 -31.31 4.80
CA ASN A 4 7.73 -31.28 3.77
C ASN A 4 6.42 -30.76 4.39
N ARG A 5 6.07 -29.52 4.09
CA ARG A 5 4.77 -28.93 4.44
C ARG A 5 3.75 -29.21 3.34
N GLY A 6 2.62 -29.84 3.67
CA GLY A 6 1.56 -30.08 2.69
C GLY A 6 0.45 -31.01 3.19
N VAL A 7 -0.61 -31.15 2.40
CA VAL A 7 -1.73 -32.06 2.65
C VAL A 7 -1.67 -33.22 1.67
N LYS A 8 -1.67 -34.45 2.19
CA LYS A 8 -1.79 -35.65 1.35
C LYS A 8 -3.24 -35.87 0.96
N LEU A 9 -3.53 -35.80 -0.34
CA LEU A 9 -4.85 -36.12 -0.88
C LEU A 9 -4.87 -37.54 -1.46
N LYS A 10 -6.01 -38.22 -1.34
CA LYS A 10 -6.31 -39.47 -2.06
C LYS A 10 -7.35 -39.16 -3.14
N PRO A 11 -6.96 -39.00 -4.40
CA PRO A 11 -7.90 -38.70 -5.47
C PRO A 11 -8.95 -39.80 -5.62
N THR A 12 -10.20 -39.40 -5.83
CA THR A 12 -11.32 -40.29 -6.18
C THR A 12 -11.97 -39.76 -7.45
N ARG A 13 -12.53 -40.66 -8.28
CA ARG A 13 -13.18 -40.26 -9.52
C ARG A 13 -14.32 -39.29 -9.21
N ALA A 14 -14.32 -38.12 -9.86
CA ALA A 14 -15.28 -37.04 -9.65
C ALA A 14 -15.36 -36.49 -8.21
N GLY A 15 -14.38 -36.81 -7.36
CA GLY A 15 -14.29 -36.27 -6.01
C GLY A 15 -13.75 -34.83 -6.00
N SER A 16 -14.00 -34.11 -4.91
CA SER A 16 -13.39 -32.82 -4.62
C SER A 16 -12.77 -32.85 -3.21
N ALA A 17 -11.74 -32.04 -3.01
CA ALA A 17 -11.13 -31.81 -1.71
C ALA A 17 -10.88 -30.31 -1.55
N VAL A 18 -11.09 -29.80 -0.34
CA VAL A 18 -10.84 -28.38 -0.01
C VAL A 18 -9.61 -28.32 0.86
N ILE A 19 -8.57 -27.63 0.38
CA ILE A 19 -7.40 -27.29 1.19
C ILE A 19 -7.60 -25.86 1.69
N LYS A 20 -7.77 -25.69 3.00
CA LYS A 20 -7.84 -24.36 3.61
C LYS A 20 -6.41 -23.82 3.79
N ILE A 21 -6.17 -22.61 3.28
CA ILE A 21 -4.91 -21.89 3.45
C ILE A 21 -5.15 -20.61 4.24
N LYS A 22 -4.21 -20.23 5.11
CA LYS A 22 -4.22 -18.93 5.76
C LYS A 22 -3.65 -17.91 4.77
N ARG A 23 -4.49 -16.98 4.34
CA ARG A 23 -4.03 -15.81 3.56
C ARG A 23 -3.29 -14.86 4.48
N LEU A 24 -2.03 -14.60 4.17
CA LEU A 24 -1.18 -13.66 4.91
C LEU A 24 -1.34 -12.23 4.36
N ASN A 25 -1.35 -12.08 3.04
CA ASN A 25 -1.53 -10.81 2.36
C ASN A 25 -2.94 -10.24 2.61
N ILE A 26 -3.03 -8.93 2.80
CA ILE A 26 -4.34 -8.24 2.87
C ILE A 26 -4.97 -8.28 1.48
N ALA A 27 -4.19 -7.91 0.46
CA ALA A 27 -4.61 -7.99 -0.93
C ALA A 27 -4.79 -9.43 -1.39
N GLU A 28 -5.79 -9.64 -2.23
CA GLU A 28 -6.11 -10.93 -2.83
C GLU A 28 -5.38 -11.09 -4.15
N ARG A 29 -4.50 -12.09 -4.23
CA ARG A 29 -3.85 -12.48 -5.49
C ARG A 29 -4.86 -13.18 -6.39
N LEU A 30 -5.07 -12.66 -7.60
CA LEU A 30 -6.11 -13.17 -8.51
C LEU A 30 -5.53 -14.10 -9.58
N TYR A 31 -4.82 -13.56 -10.57
CA TYR A 31 -4.31 -14.29 -11.73
C TYR A 31 -3.04 -13.62 -12.28
N ARG A 32 -2.34 -14.30 -13.19
CA ARG A 32 -1.33 -13.66 -14.05
C ARG A 32 -2.02 -13.00 -15.23
N VAL A 33 -1.68 -11.75 -15.52
CA VAL A 33 -2.20 -11.03 -16.69
C VAL A 33 -1.46 -11.44 -17.96
N THR A 34 -0.16 -11.71 -17.84
CA THR A 34 0.74 -12.02 -18.96
C THR A 34 1.31 -13.43 -18.88
N GLY A 35 1.95 -13.83 -19.98
CA GLY A 35 2.76 -15.04 -20.06
C GLY A 35 2.00 -16.32 -20.34
N GLN A 36 2.75 -17.42 -20.31
CA GLN A 36 2.23 -18.73 -20.66
C GLN A 36 1.45 -19.39 -19.51
N GLY A 37 0.48 -20.21 -19.87
CA GLY A 37 -0.19 -21.18 -19.02
C GLY A 37 -1.05 -20.60 -17.90
N ILE A 38 -1.69 -19.44 -18.12
CA ILE A 38 -2.55 -18.78 -17.12
C ILE A 38 -3.66 -19.72 -16.65
N TYR A 39 -4.32 -20.43 -17.57
CA TYR A 39 -5.37 -21.43 -17.29
C TYR A 39 -5.05 -22.82 -17.85
N ARG A 40 -3.76 -23.16 -18.01
CA ARG A 40 -3.33 -24.43 -18.63
C ARG A 40 -3.96 -25.66 -17.97
N ASP A 41 -3.93 -25.72 -16.65
CA ASP A 41 -4.34 -26.92 -15.93
C ASP A 41 -5.87 -27.08 -15.96
N SER A 42 -6.62 -25.97 -15.94
CA SER A 42 -8.07 -25.96 -16.20
C SER A 42 -8.40 -26.52 -17.58
N VAL A 43 -7.67 -26.10 -18.63
CA VAL A 43 -7.86 -26.62 -19.99
C VAL A 43 -7.57 -28.12 -20.06
N LEU A 44 -6.49 -28.59 -19.44
CA LEU A 44 -6.17 -30.03 -19.39
C LEU A 44 -7.20 -30.86 -18.64
N ALA A 45 -7.83 -30.27 -17.61
CA ALA A 45 -8.90 -30.89 -16.84
C ALA A 45 -10.29 -30.73 -17.46
N GLY A 46 -10.41 -30.11 -18.65
CA GLY A 46 -11.70 -29.84 -19.31
C GLY A 46 -12.59 -28.87 -18.54
N GLN A 47 -12.01 -28.02 -17.69
CA GLN A 47 -12.73 -27.01 -16.90
C GLN A 47 -12.97 -25.74 -17.72
N PRO A 48 -14.07 -25.02 -17.48
CA PRO A 48 -14.33 -23.74 -18.13
C PRO A 48 -13.26 -22.71 -17.75
N VAL A 49 -12.90 -21.86 -18.72
CA VAL A 49 -11.91 -20.79 -18.55
C VAL A 49 -12.45 -19.49 -19.15
N PRO A 50 -12.19 -18.33 -18.52
CA PRO A 50 -12.76 -17.06 -18.97
C PRO A 50 -12.02 -16.43 -20.15
N LEU A 51 -10.73 -16.76 -20.34
CA LEU A 51 -9.88 -16.15 -21.36
C LEU A 51 -10.07 -16.78 -22.74
N LYS A 52 -10.03 -15.96 -23.79
CA LYS A 52 -10.01 -16.39 -25.20
C LYS A 52 -8.71 -17.13 -25.56
N ALA A 53 -7.59 -16.70 -24.99
CA ALA A 53 -6.26 -17.32 -25.17
C ALA A 53 -5.71 -17.82 -23.81
N PRO A 54 -6.28 -18.92 -23.26
CA PRO A 54 -6.04 -19.33 -21.87
C PRO A 54 -4.67 -19.98 -21.60
N VAL A 55 -3.98 -20.44 -22.65
CA VAL A 55 -2.72 -21.19 -22.53
C VAL A 55 -1.53 -20.38 -23.04
N LEU A 56 -1.63 -19.70 -24.16
CA LEU A 56 -0.56 -18.88 -24.73
C LEU A 56 -1.19 -17.83 -25.63
N ASN A 57 -0.77 -16.57 -25.48
CA ASN A 57 -1.25 -15.46 -26.30
C ASN A 57 -0.04 -14.75 -26.93
N ALA A 58 -0.09 -14.51 -28.25
CA ALA A 58 0.95 -13.83 -29.02
C ALA A 58 2.40 -14.30 -28.77
N GLN A 59 2.58 -15.61 -28.47
CA GLN A 59 3.87 -16.22 -28.16
C GLN A 59 4.66 -15.53 -27.02
N VAL A 60 3.95 -14.84 -26.12
CA VAL A 60 4.53 -14.16 -24.95
C VAL A 60 4.71 -15.15 -23.80
N MET A 61 5.92 -15.20 -23.25
CA MET A 61 6.27 -16.10 -22.14
C MET A 61 6.36 -15.37 -20.79
N GLY A 62 6.71 -14.09 -20.83
CA GLY A 62 6.92 -13.21 -19.69
C GLY A 62 7.01 -11.75 -20.14
N GLN A 63 6.64 -10.81 -19.27
CA GLN A 63 6.65 -9.37 -19.53
C GLN A 63 6.97 -8.59 -18.27
N ASP A 64 7.82 -7.57 -18.44
CA ASP A 64 8.16 -6.61 -17.39
C ASP A 64 7.28 -5.36 -17.41
N THR A 65 7.00 -4.86 -16.21
CA THR A 65 6.29 -3.62 -15.88
C THR A 65 4.86 -3.64 -16.44
N VAL A 66 4.05 -2.65 -16.12
CA VAL A 66 2.81 -2.42 -16.86
C VAL A 66 2.47 -0.95 -16.88
N ILE A 67 2.00 -0.49 -18.03
CA ILE A 67 1.48 0.86 -18.19
C ILE A 67 0.26 0.78 -19.09
N ALA A 68 -0.86 1.32 -18.62
CA ALA A 68 -2.10 1.26 -19.35
C ALA A 68 -2.84 2.60 -19.33
N ALA A 69 -3.57 2.88 -20.39
CA ALA A 69 -4.45 4.03 -20.49
C ALA A 69 -5.71 3.68 -21.30
N PRO A 70 -6.90 4.11 -20.85
CA PRO A 70 -8.08 4.16 -21.70
C PRO A 70 -7.82 5.10 -22.90
N TYR A 71 -8.13 4.65 -24.11
CA TYR A 71 -8.03 5.44 -25.33
C TYR A 71 -8.96 4.86 -26.39
N ASN A 72 -9.72 5.72 -27.08
CA ASN A 72 -10.61 5.35 -28.17
C ASN A 72 -11.55 4.16 -27.83
N GLY A 73 -12.17 4.20 -26.64
CA GLY A 73 -13.12 3.20 -26.15
C GLY A 73 -12.53 1.87 -25.70
N LYS A 74 -11.20 1.71 -25.71
CA LYS A 74 -10.49 0.51 -25.27
C LYS A 74 -9.47 0.84 -24.18
N ILE A 75 -8.93 -0.19 -23.55
CA ILE A 75 -7.74 -0.06 -22.71
C ILE A 75 -6.53 -0.46 -23.55
N TYR A 76 -5.56 0.43 -23.66
CA TYR A 76 -4.28 0.15 -24.29
C TYR A 76 -3.28 -0.20 -23.19
N TRP A 77 -2.64 -1.35 -23.35
CA TRP A 77 -1.69 -1.93 -22.40
C TRP A 77 -0.30 -1.97 -23.02
N PHE A 78 0.70 -1.61 -22.24
CA PHE A 78 2.09 -1.64 -22.64
C PHE A 78 2.97 -2.25 -21.57
N TRP A 79 3.99 -2.97 -22.02
CA TRP A 79 4.98 -3.65 -21.20
C TRP A 79 6.37 -3.35 -21.74
N GLY A 80 7.38 -3.50 -20.90
CA GLY A 80 8.79 -3.41 -21.29
C GLY A 80 9.28 -4.71 -21.93
N ASP A 81 10.43 -5.15 -21.45
CA ASP A 81 11.11 -6.37 -21.87
C ASP A 81 10.15 -7.57 -21.87
N THR A 82 10.06 -8.26 -23.01
CA THR A 82 9.06 -9.30 -23.27
C THR A 82 9.73 -10.58 -23.77
N GLU A 83 9.64 -11.65 -23.00
CA GLU A 83 10.19 -12.96 -23.36
C GLU A 83 9.34 -13.67 -24.43
N ARG A 84 10.00 -14.49 -25.25
CA ARG A 84 9.38 -15.21 -26.37
C ARG A 84 9.63 -16.71 -26.31
N VAL A 85 8.79 -17.48 -27.02
CA VAL A 85 8.89 -18.95 -27.09
C VAL A 85 10.17 -19.41 -27.81
N SER A 86 10.48 -18.78 -28.94
CA SER A 86 11.43 -19.32 -29.92
C SER A 86 12.91 -19.09 -29.59
N TYR A 87 13.23 -18.21 -28.63
CA TYR A 87 14.61 -17.81 -28.36
C TYR A 87 14.75 -17.21 -26.95
N PRO A 88 15.93 -17.32 -26.29
CA PRO A 88 16.16 -16.75 -24.95
C PRO A 88 16.08 -15.21 -24.89
N LEU A 89 16.30 -14.53 -26.01
CA LEU A 89 16.12 -13.08 -26.12
C LEU A 89 14.77 -12.76 -26.78
N GLY A 90 14.10 -11.77 -26.21
CA GLY A 90 12.76 -11.36 -26.58
C GLY A 90 12.70 -10.02 -27.32
N ASN A 91 11.62 -9.27 -27.07
CA ASN A 91 11.46 -7.89 -27.52
C ASN A 91 11.86 -6.92 -26.39
N PHE A 92 12.73 -5.97 -26.70
CA PHE A 92 13.26 -4.97 -25.76
C PHE A 92 12.93 -3.53 -26.16
N ALA A 93 12.02 -3.35 -27.12
CA ALA A 93 11.55 -2.04 -27.59
C ALA A 93 10.08 -1.80 -27.20
N ALA A 94 9.70 -2.29 -26.01
CA ALA A 94 8.35 -2.37 -25.48
C ALA A 94 7.37 -3.22 -26.32
N SER A 95 6.38 -3.80 -25.64
CA SER A 95 5.28 -4.57 -26.23
C SER A 95 3.94 -3.91 -25.92
N GLY A 96 2.90 -4.23 -26.69
CA GLY A 96 1.57 -3.67 -26.45
C GLY A 96 0.41 -4.56 -26.86
N ALA A 97 -0.74 -4.30 -26.24
CA ALA A 97 -2.01 -4.94 -26.52
C ALA A 97 -3.18 -3.99 -26.27
N THR A 98 -4.37 -4.39 -26.68
CA THR A 98 -5.62 -3.75 -26.28
C THR A 98 -6.54 -4.74 -25.58
N SER A 99 -7.45 -4.23 -24.75
CA SER A 99 -8.61 -4.98 -24.28
C SER A 99 -9.86 -4.11 -24.32
N GLU A 100 -11.02 -4.75 -24.37
CA GLU A 100 -12.29 -4.07 -24.14
C GLU A 100 -12.40 -3.65 -22.66
N VAL A 101 -13.15 -2.58 -22.39
CA VAL A 101 -13.40 -2.08 -21.03
C VAL A 101 -14.41 -2.99 -20.32
N PRO A 102 -14.24 -3.32 -19.02
CA PRO A 102 -15.26 -4.04 -18.25
C PRO A 102 -16.64 -3.37 -18.35
N GLY A 103 -17.69 -4.18 -18.49
CA GLY A 103 -19.05 -3.69 -18.74
C GLY A 103 -19.32 -3.23 -20.18
N ARG A 104 -18.29 -3.17 -21.04
CA ARG A 104 -18.38 -2.86 -22.48
C ARG A 104 -17.72 -3.93 -23.34
N GLY A 105 -17.98 -5.19 -23.02
CA GLY A 105 -17.40 -6.35 -23.71
C GLY A 105 -16.08 -6.86 -23.09
N GLY A 106 -15.47 -6.09 -22.18
CA GLY A 106 -14.40 -6.55 -21.32
C GLY A 106 -14.89 -7.54 -20.26
N LEU A 107 -13.99 -8.40 -19.79
CA LEU A 107 -14.27 -9.33 -18.69
C LEU A 107 -14.38 -8.56 -17.36
N ASP A 108 -14.99 -9.21 -16.36
CA ASP A 108 -14.86 -8.77 -14.98
C ASP A 108 -13.38 -8.79 -14.56
N PRO A 109 -12.81 -7.70 -14.02
CA PRO A 109 -11.42 -7.63 -13.61
C PRO A 109 -11.01 -8.70 -12.58
N SER A 110 -11.95 -9.29 -11.84
CA SER A 110 -11.68 -10.40 -10.91
C SER A 110 -11.37 -11.74 -11.59
N VAL A 111 -11.70 -11.90 -12.87
CA VAL A 111 -11.56 -13.20 -13.57
C VAL A 111 -10.58 -13.20 -14.74
N GLY A 112 -10.16 -12.04 -15.26
CA GLY A 112 -9.16 -11.98 -16.33
C GLY A 112 -9.23 -10.74 -17.21
N VAL A 113 -8.27 -10.62 -18.12
CA VAL A 113 -8.25 -9.61 -19.18
C VAL A 113 -8.04 -10.29 -20.53
N ASN A 114 -8.96 -10.07 -21.48
CA ASN A 114 -8.81 -10.57 -22.85
C ASN A 114 -7.92 -9.64 -23.67
N LEU A 115 -6.61 -9.89 -23.62
CA LEU A 115 -5.61 -9.12 -24.37
C LEU A 115 -5.60 -9.47 -25.86
N THR A 116 -5.65 -8.45 -26.70
CA THR A 116 -5.43 -8.50 -28.15
C THR A 116 -4.11 -7.81 -28.45
N TYR A 117 -3.04 -8.59 -28.60
CA TYR A 117 -1.69 -8.09 -28.82
C TYR A 117 -1.51 -7.50 -30.21
N PHE A 118 -0.63 -6.49 -30.29
CA PHE A 118 -0.05 -6.07 -31.55
C PHE A 118 1.06 -7.05 -31.93
N ILE A 119 0.89 -7.79 -33.04
CA ILE A 119 1.78 -8.89 -33.42
C ILE A 119 2.55 -8.60 -34.71
N ASP A 120 3.69 -9.26 -34.87
CA ASP A 120 4.47 -9.30 -36.10
C ASP A 120 4.03 -10.46 -37.01
N ALA A 121 4.67 -10.60 -38.16
CA ALA A 121 4.38 -11.68 -39.12
C ALA A 121 4.66 -13.09 -38.58
N SER A 122 5.44 -13.23 -37.50
CA SER A 122 5.66 -14.51 -36.82
C SER A 122 4.55 -14.86 -35.84
N GLY A 123 3.65 -13.91 -35.53
CA GLY A 123 2.62 -14.03 -34.52
C GLY A 123 3.10 -13.71 -33.09
N PHE A 124 4.29 -13.14 -32.95
CA PHE A 124 4.83 -12.68 -31.66
C PHE A 124 4.50 -11.19 -31.43
N SER A 125 4.41 -10.77 -30.16
CA SER A 125 4.24 -9.36 -29.79
C SER A 125 5.31 -8.48 -30.42
N LYS A 126 4.90 -7.55 -31.31
CA LYS A 126 5.83 -6.71 -32.08
C LYS A 126 6.41 -5.57 -31.23
N PRO A 127 7.59 -5.02 -31.59
CA PRO A 127 8.15 -3.84 -30.94
C PRO A 127 7.23 -2.62 -31.11
N MET A 128 6.97 -1.90 -30.02
CA MET A 128 6.15 -0.69 -30.02
C MET A 128 6.96 0.58 -30.26
N CYS A 129 8.27 0.56 -29.97
CA CYS A 129 9.18 1.69 -30.16
C CYS A 129 10.38 1.32 -31.07
N PRO A 130 10.15 0.86 -32.32
CA PRO A 130 11.20 0.28 -33.16
C PRO A 130 12.31 1.28 -33.56
N ASP A 131 12.00 2.56 -33.70
CA ASP A 131 12.89 3.59 -34.28
C ASP A 131 13.41 4.61 -33.25
N PHE A 132 13.69 4.16 -32.02
CA PHE A 132 14.08 5.04 -30.90
C PHE A 132 15.59 5.08 -30.65
N GLY A 133 16.36 4.28 -31.39
CA GLY A 133 17.81 4.16 -31.27
C GLY A 133 18.23 2.82 -30.68
N GLU A 134 19.51 2.71 -30.36
CA GLU A 134 20.09 1.47 -29.85
C GLU A 134 19.66 1.19 -28.40
N GLY A 135 19.55 -0.10 -28.08
CA GLY A 135 19.36 -0.57 -26.70
C GLY A 135 17.90 -0.75 -26.30
N LEU A 136 17.67 -0.71 -24.99
CA LEU A 136 16.37 -0.95 -24.36
C LEU A 136 15.51 0.31 -24.49
N GLN A 137 14.25 0.13 -24.85
CA GLN A 137 13.25 1.20 -24.90
C GLN A 137 12.17 0.91 -23.87
N TRP A 138 12.15 1.71 -22.80
CA TRP A 138 11.23 1.52 -21.69
C TRP A 138 10.26 2.69 -21.60
N ILE A 139 8.98 2.37 -21.67
CA ILE A 139 7.91 3.35 -21.51
C ILE A 139 7.82 3.69 -20.02
N GLU A 140 7.88 4.97 -19.69
CA GLU A 140 7.80 5.51 -18.32
C GLU A 140 6.37 5.87 -17.89
N GLY A 141 5.51 6.15 -18.86
CA GLY A 141 4.12 6.49 -18.63
C GLY A 141 3.39 6.66 -19.96
N VAL A 142 2.11 6.31 -19.98
CA VAL A 142 1.20 6.50 -21.11
C VAL A 142 -0.02 7.25 -20.63
N MET A 143 -0.49 8.19 -21.43
CA MET A 143 -1.67 8.98 -21.14
C MET A 143 -2.33 9.47 -22.43
N THR A 144 -3.58 9.87 -22.36
CA THR A 144 -4.23 10.60 -23.44
C THR A 144 -4.11 12.10 -23.22
N VAL A 145 -3.98 12.90 -24.28
CA VAL A 145 -4.01 14.37 -24.22
C VAL A 145 -4.60 14.95 -25.50
N PRO A 146 -5.25 16.13 -25.47
CA PRO A 146 -5.60 16.85 -26.68
C PRO A 146 -4.33 17.38 -27.39
N ASP A 147 -4.32 17.28 -28.72
CA ASP A 147 -3.43 18.06 -29.58
C ASP A 147 -3.94 19.50 -29.75
N GLU A 148 -3.19 20.32 -30.50
CA GLU A 148 -3.53 21.72 -30.74
C GLU A 148 -4.84 21.91 -31.52
N LYS A 149 -5.37 20.84 -32.14
CA LYS A 149 -6.67 20.82 -32.83
C LYS A 149 -7.78 20.22 -31.96
N GLY A 150 -7.49 19.90 -30.69
CA GLY A 150 -8.41 19.28 -29.75
C GLY A 150 -8.63 17.79 -29.97
N ARG A 151 -7.85 17.12 -30.83
CA ARG A 151 -7.98 15.67 -31.03
C ARG A 151 -7.26 14.94 -29.90
N GLU A 152 -7.92 13.96 -29.30
CA GLU A 152 -7.28 13.09 -28.32
C GLU A 152 -6.15 12.30 -28.98
N ARG A 153 -4.98 12.28 -28.34
CA ARG A 153 -3.79 11.52 -28.74
C ARG A 153 -3.34 10.65 -27.58
N LEU A 154 -3.04 9.39 -27.87
CA LEU A 154 -2.31 8.53 -26.95
C LEU A 154 -0.81 8.85 -27.04
N VAL A 155 -0.22 9.28 -25.92
CA VAL A 155 1.19 9.70 -25.85
C VAL A 155 1.93 8.92 -24.77
N ALA A 156 3.23 8.79 -24.96
CA ALA A 156 4.11 8.09 -24.04
C ALA A 156 5.38 8.90 -23.76
N ARG A 157 5.89 8.82 -22.54
CA ARG A 157 7.28 9.16 -22.23
C ARG A 157 8.09 7.87 -22.33
N VAL A 158 9.15 7.87 -23.12
CA VAL A 158 9.97 6.67 -23.39
C VAL A 158 11.42 6.99 -23.08
N SER A 159 12.08 6.11 -22.35
CA SER A 159 13.50 6.16 -22.07
C SER A 159 14.26 5.22 -22.99
N SER A 160 15.43 5.67 -23.47
CA SER A 160 16.34 4.88 -24.30
C SER A 160 17.65 4.68 -23.56
N GLN A 161 18.07 3.43 -23.37
CA GLN A 161 19.24 3.12 -22.54
C GLN A 161 20.07 1.93 -23.04
N LYS A 162 21.38 1.98 -22.75
CA LYS A 162 22.35 0.94 -23.11
C LYS A 162 22.54 -0.05 -21.96
N GLY A 163 21.67 -1.05 -21.85
CA GLY A 163 21.67 -1.95 -20.70
C GLY A 163 21.13 -1.25 -19.44
N LEU A 164 21.70 -1.53 -18.27
CA LEU A 164 21.23 -1.00 -16.97
C LEU A 164 21.88 0.32 -16.53
N VAL A 165 22.56 1.03 -17.44
CA VAL A 165 23.10 2.37 -17.17
C VAL A 165 22.00 3.44 -17.32
N PRO A 166 22.19 4.67 -16.76
CA PRO A 166 21.24 5.76 -16.96
C PRO A 166 20.90 5.98 -18.45
N ALA A 167 19.68 6.48 -18.71
CA ALA A 167 19.24 6.70 -20.08
C ALA A 167 20.15 7.71 -20.79
N HIS A 168 20.28 7.56 -22.10
CA HIS A 168 20.98 8.51 -22.95
C HIS A 168 20.02 9.44 -23.70
N ALA A 169 18.72 9.10 -23.70
CA ALA A 169 17.68 9.94 -24.24
C ALA A 169 16.33 9.64 -23.57
N TRP A 170 15.51 10.67 -23.49
CA TRP A 170 14.08 10.56 -23.30
C TRP A 170 13.36 11.02 -24.56
N HIS A 171 12.18 10.47 -24.78
CA HIS A 171 11.34 10.79 -25.91
C HIS A 171 9.92 11.08 -25.42
N LEU A 172 9.32 12.14 -25.96
CA LEU A 172 7.87 12.22 -26.07
C LEU A 172 7.49 11.50 -27.35
N ALA A 173 6.67 10.47 -27.23
CA ALA A 173 6.20 9.68 -28.34
C ALA A 173 4.69 9.78 -28.49
N ILE A 174 4.21 9.68 -29.73
CA ILE A 174 2.78 9.65 -30.02
C ILE A 174 2.45 8.33 -30.70
N PHE A 175 1.38 7.69 -30.25
CA PHE A 175 0.88 6.48 -30.88
C PHE A 175 0.33 6.81 -32.27
N ASN A 176 0.74 6.02 -33.25
CA ASN A 176 0.22 6.08 -34.61
C ASN A 176 -0.84 4.98 -34.76
N ASP A 177 -2.11 5.36 -34.87
CA ASP A 177 -3.24 4.41 -34.93
C ASP A 177 -3.19 3.50 -36.16
N GLU A 178 -2.70 3.99 -37.29
CA GLU A 178 -2.60 3.22 -38.54
C GLU A 178 -1.47 2.19 -38.48
N LYS A 179 -0.29 2.61 -38.01
CA LYS A 179 0.89 1.74 -37.90
C LYS A 179 0.87 0.88 -36.64
N GLN A 180 0.08 1.26 -35.65
CA GLN A 180 0.01 0.64 -34.32
C GLN A 180 1.40 0.55 -33.65
N ILE A 181 2.14 1.65 -33.66
CA ILE A 181 3.44 1.83 -32.99
C ILE A 181 3.53 3.25 -32.42
N PHE A 182 4.45 3.47 -31.49
CA PHE A 182 4.84 4.81 -31.09
C PHE A 182 5.85 5.40 -32.06
N GLU A 183 5.69 6.69 -32.37
CA GLU A 183 6.65 7.48 -33.14
C GLU A 183 7.22 8.58 -32.26
N SER A 184 8.54 8.74 -32.22
CA SER A 184 9.17 9.80 -31.45
C SER A 184 8.82 11.17 -32.03
N LYS A 185 8.25 12.04 -31.20
CA LYS A 185 7.90 13.42 -31.54
C LYS A 185 8.95 14.42 -31.08
N VAL A 186 9.42 14.26 -29.84
CA VAL A 186 10.50 15.05 -29.25
C VAL A 186 11.53 14.09 -28.68
N LYS A 187 12.82 14.45 -28.80
CA LYS A 187 13.93 13.73 -28.20
C LYS A 187 14.74 14.70 -27.33
N TRP A 188 14.93 14.36 -26.07
CA TRP A 188 15.74 15.12 -25.13
C TRP A 188 17.03 14.36 -24.79
N PRO A 189 18.21 14.99 -24.90
CA PRO A 189 19.46 14.40 -24.42
C PRO A 189 19.49 14.53 -22.89
N VAL A 190 19.23 13.43 -22.20
CA VAL A 190 19.22 13.37 -20.73
C VAL A 190 20.15 12.27 -20.24
N ALA A 191 20.56 12.37 -18.98
CA ALA A 191 21.38 11.37 -18.28
C ALA A 191 20.72 10.93 -16.98
N GLU A 192 19.38 10.81 -16.99
CA GLU A 192 18.58 10.32 -15.86
C GLU A 192 18.07 8.91 -16.16
N GLY A 193 17.98 8.06 -15.13
CA GLY A 193 17.48 6.70 -15.29
C GLY A 193 15.98 6.66 -15.57
N HIS A 194 15.52 5.56 -16.18
CA HIS A 194 14.11 5.24 -16.37
C HIS A 194 13.31 5.31 -15.06
N ASP A 195 12.12 5.92 -15.10
CA ASP A 195 11.15 5.95 -14.02
C ASP A 195 9.71 5.67 -14.45
N SER A 196 9.24 4.45 -14.15
CA SER A 196 7.84 4.04 -14.26
C SER A 196 6.96 4.91 -13.34
N SER A 197 6.41 5.95 -13.94
CA SER A 197 5.79 7.09 -13.25
C SER A 197 4.26 7.01 -13.12
N HIS A 198 3.63 5.99 -13.70
CA HIS A 198 2.19 5.67 -13.62
C HIS A 198 1.28 6.92 -13.52
N PRO A 199 1.16 7.70 -14.63
CA PRO A 199 0.60 9.03 -14.57
C PRO A 199 -0.86 9.06 -14.11
N PHE A 200 -1.22 10.08 -13.34
CA PHE A 200 -2.61 10.37 -12.98
C PHE A 200 -2.99 11.82 -13.27
N ARG A 201 -4.30 12.10 -13.32
CA ARG A 201 -4.82 13.44 -13.61
C ARG A 201 -5.31 14.14 -12.33
N ALA A 202 -5.02 15.43 -12.23
CA ALA A 202 -5.64 16.31 -11.24
C ALA A 202 -5.87 17.70 -11.84
N ARG A 203 -6.82 18.45 -11.27
CA ARG A 203 -7.15 19.82 -11.68
C ARG A 203 -6.65 20.82 -10.66
N VAL A 204 -6.00 21.87 -11.13
CA VAL A 204 -5.52 23.00 -10.33
C VAL A 204 -6.12 24.27 -10.93
N ASN A 205 -6.97 24.96 -10.17
CA ASN A 205 -7.64 26.19 -10.63
C ASN A 205 -8.32 26.06 -12.00
N GLY A 206 -8.97 24.92 -12.26
CA GLY A 206 -9.64 24.63 -13.53
C GLY A 206 -8.74 24.13 -14.66
N VAL A 207 -7.42 24.13 -14.49
CA VAL A 207 -6.45 23.58 -15.45
C VAL A 207 -6.16 22.13 -15.10
N GLU A 208 -6.22 21.25 -16.09
CA GLU A 208 -5.88 19.84 -15.91
C GLU A 208 -4.37 19.60 -16.06
N TYR A 209 -3.83 18.82 -15.14
CA TYR A 209 -2.42 18.44 -15.08
C TYR A 209 -2.29 16.92 -15.08
N LEU A 210 -1.24 16.44 -15.73
CA LEU A 210 -0.72 15.09 -15.63
C LEU A 210 0.37 15.07 -14.57
N TYR A 211 0.23 14.19 -13.59
CA TYR A 211 1.20 14.00 -12.51
C TYR A 211 2.03 12.74 -12.77
N LEU A 212 3.35 12.90 -12.76
CA LEU A 212 4.38 11.86 -12.89
C LEU A 212 4.96 11.57 -11.50
N TYR A 213 4.12 10.90 -10.70
CA TYR A 213 4.27 10.35 -9.34
C TYR A 213 5.18 11.04 -8.30
N PRO A 214 4.66 11.49 -7.15
CA PRO A 214 3.50 12.37 -7.04
C PRO A 214 3.87 13.85 -7.24
N ASN A 215 5.17 14.15 -7.40
CA ASN A 215 5.74 15.48 -7.19
C ASN A 215 6.34 16.09 -8.47
N TRP A 216 5.94 15.59 -9.62
CA TRP A 216 6.28 16.16 -10.92
C TRP A 216 5.01 16.23 -11.75
N ARG A 217 4.72 17.36 -12.40
CA ARG A 217 3.49 17.53 -13.16
C ARG A 217 3.70 18.41 -14.38
N VAL A 218 2.76 18.33 -15.32
CA VAL A 218 2.74 19.15 -16.54
C VAL A 218 1.29 19.33 -16.96
N LYS A 219 0.96 20.44 -17.62
CA LYS A 219 -0.40 20.64 -18.14
C LYS A 219 -0.76 19.51 -19.11
N ALA A 220 -2.01 19.05 -19.04
CA ALA A 220 -2.49 17.88 -19.75
C ALA A 220 -2.80 18.17 -21.23
N ASP A 221 -1.81 18.64 -21.99
CA ASP A 221 -1.91 18.89 -23.44
C ASP A 221 -0.60 18.58 -24.15
N LEU A 222 -0.68 18.28 -25.45
CA LEU A 222 0.49 17.88 -26.23
C LEU A 222 1.57 18.97 -26.31
N LYS A 223 1.18 20.25 -26.29
CA LYS A 223 2.10 21.38 -26.42
C LYS A 223 3.02 21.48 -25.22
N ASN A 224 2.46 21.48 -24.00
CA ASN A 224 3.25 21.60 -22.76
C ASN A 224 4.05 20.33 -22.48
N LEU A 225 3.58 19.15 -22.91
CA LEU A 225 4.35 17.91 -22.83
C LEU A 225 5.63 17.94 -23.69
N ALA A 226 5.70 18.79 -24.71
CA ALA A 226 6.82 18.83 -25.66
C ALA A 226 8.04 19.65 -25.18
N ASP A 227 7.94 20.39 -24.07
CA ASP A 227 9.05 21.17 -23.49
C ASP A 227 9.22 20.86 -22.00
N LEU A 228 10.38 20.33 -21.61
CA LEU A 228 10.71 20.02 -20.21
C LEU A 228 10.67 21.25 -19.28
N LYS A 229 10.73 22.47 -19.83
CA LYS A 229 10.56 23.70 -19.04
C LYS A 229 9.14 23.90 -18.51
N ASP A 230 8.14 23.33 -19.19
CA ASP A 230 6.73 23.41 -18.80
C ASP A 230 6.36 22.39 -17.71
N TYR A 231 7.28 21.48 -17.38
CA TYR A 231 7.12 20.54 -16.28
C TYR A 231 7.47 21.22 -14.96
N GLU A 232 6.61 21.05 -13.96
CA GLU A 232 6.75 21.60 -12.63
C GLU A 232 7.12 20.50 -11.64
N ALA A 233 8.19 20.69 -10.86
CA ALA A 233 8.52 19.80 -9.73
C ALA A 233 8.10 20.44 -8.41
N PHE A 234 7.51 19.65 -7.51
CA PHE A 234 7.25 20.06 -6.13
C PHE A 234 8.51 19.82 -5.31
N THR A 235 9.22 20.92 -5.03
CA THR A 235 10.60 20.88 -4.53
C THR A 235 10.84 21.92 -3.44
N CYS A 236 11.76 21.60 -2.53
CA CYS A 236 12.31 22.52 -1.54
C CYS A 236 13.70 23.04 -1.91
N VAL A 237 14.21 22.74 -3.10
CA VAL A 237 15.49 23.29 -3.57
C VAL A 237 15.29 24.76 -3.96
N ALA A 238 16.20 25.62 -3.49
CA ALA A 238 16.15 27.06 -3.73
C ALA A 238 16.49 27.41 -5.19
N GLY A 239 16.22 28.66 -5.57
CA GLY A 239 16.54 29.17 -6.91
C GLY A 239 15.76 28.48 -8.02
N ASP A 240 16.48 27.92 -9.00
CA ASP A 240 15.92 27.21 -10.15
C ASP A 240 15.49 25.77 -9.85
N GLY A 241 15.67 25.31 -8.60
CA GLY A 241 15.27 23.99 -8.17
C GLY A 241 16.16 22.86 -8.69
N ARG A 242 17.38 23.15 -9.18
CA ARG A 242 18.36 22.14 -9.60
C ARG A 242 19.18 21.60 -8.42
N VAL A 243 19.40 20.28 -8.40
CA VAL A 243 20.26 19.64 -7.41
C VAL A 243 21.71 19.66 -7.89
N ASN A 244 22.60 20.27 -7.10
CA ASN A 244 24.01 20.45 -7.41
C ASN A 244 24.91 19.73 -6.38
N GLY A 245 24.58 18.48 -6.07
CA GLY A 245 25.29 17.68 -5.06
C GLY A 245 25.43 18.43 -3.73
N ALA A 246 26.63 18.49 -3.17
CA ALA A 246 26.93 19.18 -1.91
C ALA A 246 26.68 20.70 -1.93
N ALA A 247 26.60 21.33 -3.11
CA ALA A 247 26.30 22.76 -3.25
C ALA A 247 24.79 23.07 -3.30
N THR A 248 23.93 22.06 -3.19
CA THR A 248 22.47 22.26 -3.17
C THR A 248 22.04 23.06 -1.94
N VAL A 249 21.26 24.12 -2.18
CA VAL A 249 20.69 24.98 -1.14
C VAL A 249 19.20 24.70 -1.02
N ILE A 250 18.72 24.50 0.21
CA ILE A 250 17.30 24.28 0.51
C ILE A 250 16.63 25.63 0.81
N ASP A 251 15.49 25.87 0.18
CA ASP A 251 14.57 26.97 0.50
C ASP A 251 13.97 26.74 1.88
N ARG A 252 14.12 27.70 2.78
CA ARG A 252 13.71 27.60 4.18
C ARG A 252 12.75 28.73 4.53
N ASP A 253 11.79 28.43 5.40
CA ASP A 253 10.88 29.44 5.94
C ASP A 253 11.52 30.26 7.08
N SER A 254 10.75 31.19 7.65
CA SER A 254 11.21 32.03 8.77
C SER A 254 11.52 31.26 10.04
N GLU A 255 11.05 30.01 10.15
CA GLU A 255 11.32 29.10 11.27
C GLU A 255 12.44 28.11 10.93
N GLY A 256 13.07 28.26 9.76
CA GLY A 256 14.18 27.42 9.29
C GLY A 256 13.75 26.05 8.73
N ARG A 257 12.45 25.82 8.51
CA ARG A 257 11.92 24.57 7.95
C ARG A 257 11.98 24.58 6.43
N ALA A 258 12.21 23.44 5.80
CA ALA A 258 12.15 23.31 4.35
C ALA A 258 10.79 23.77 3.79
N ARG A 259 10.82 24.63 2.75
CA ARG A 259 9.63 25.16 2.07
C ARG A 259 9.46 24.51 0.71
N TYR A 260 8.43 23.69 0.55
CA TYR A 260 8.11 23.08 -0.74
C TYR A 260 7.20 23.97 -1.58
N SER A 261 7.46 24.00 -2.89
CA SER A 261 6.62 24.69 -3.87
C SER A 261 6.77 24.07 -5.25
N TRP A 262 5.77 24.28 -6.12
CA TRP A 262 5.85 23.91 -7.53
C TRP A 262 6.76 24.88 -8.28
N ARG A 263 7.79 24.36 -8.94
CA ARG A 263 8.76 25.14 -9.73
C ARG A 263 8.88 24.60 -11.16
N PRO A 264 8.56 25.39 -12.19
CA PRO A 264 8.78 25.01 -13.59
C PRO A 264 10.26 24.74 -13.89
N GLY A 265 10.55 23.69 -14.66
CA GLY A 265 11.90 23.30 -15.08
C GLY A 265 12.83 22.80 -13.96
N ALA A 266 12.32 22.65 -12.73
CA ALA A 266 13.09 22.17 -11.59
C ALA A 266 13.35 20.66 -11.66
N ALA A 267 14.41 20.21 -10.98
CA ALA A 267 14.72 18.80 -10.87
C ALA A 267 13.69 18.07 -10.00
N ARG A 268 13.30 16.87 -10.40
CA ARG A 268 12.39 16.02 -9.64
C ARG A 268 13.07 15.51 -8.36
N LEU A 269 12.39 15.64 -7.23
CA LEU A 269 12.84 15.08 -5.95
C LEU A 269 12.23 13.70 -5.69
N HIS A 270 12.60 12.68 -6.48
CA HIS A 270 12.18 11.30 -6.18
C HIS A 270 12.77 10.81 -4.84
N PRO A 271 12.23 9.73 -4.21
CA PRO A 271 12.67 9.29 -2.88
C PRO A 271 14.19 9.08 -2.75
N GLY A 272 14.83 8.51 -3.78
CA GLY A 272 16.29 8.37 -3.84
C GLY A 272 17.04 9.71 -3.73
N ARG A 273 16.58 10.75 -4.44
CA ARG A 273 17.19 12.07 -4.39
C ARG A 273 17.04 12.73 -3.02
N ILE A 274 15.91 12.53 -2.36
CA ILE A 274 15.70 13.00 -0.99
C ILE A 274 16.71 12.36 -0.04
N ARG A 275 16.98 11.05 -0.17
CA ARG A 275 18.00 10.36 0.63
C ARG A 275 19.40 10.92 0.41
N GLU A 276 19.75 11.29 -0.82
CA GLU A 276 21.03 11.96 -1.11
C GLU A 276 21.14 13.29 -0.38
N LEU A 277 20.09 14.13 -0.41
CA LEU A 277 20.07 15.43 0.29
C LEU A 277 20.14 15.27 1.82
N ILE A 278 19.49 14.25 2.38
CA ILE A 278 19.56 13.93 3.81
C ILE A 278 20.96 13.45 4.19
N THR A 279 21.53 12.54 3.42
CA THR A 279 22.89 12.00 3.65
C THR A 279 23.95 13.11 3.56
N ALA A 280 23.74 14.09 2.67
CA ALA A 280 24.59 15.26 2.54
C ALA A 280 24.37 16.33 3.64
N GLY A 281 23.41 16.13 4.55
CA GLY A 281 23.09 17.07 5.63
C GLY A 281 22.38 18.35 5.19
N GLN A 282 21.89 18.40 3.95
CA GLN A 282 21.23 19.58 3.38
C GLN A 282 19.74 19.65 3.77
N LEU A 283 19.11 18.49 3.90
CA LEU A 283 17.71 18.32 4.29
C LEU A 283 17.65 17.45 5.56
N LYS A 284 16.79 17.79 6.52
CA LYS A 284 16.58 16.92 7.69
C LYS A 284 15.67 15.73 7.32
N PRO A 285 15.81 14.56 7.96
CA PRO A 285 14.89 13.44 7.76
C PRO A 285 13.43 13.86 7.87
N GLU A 286 13.07 14.66 8.87
CA GLU A 286 11.71 15.15 9.16
C GLU A 286 11.19 16.19 8.16
N GLU A 287 12.03 16.62 7.20
CA GLU A 287 11.70 17.55 6.11
C GLU A 287 11.47 16.83 4.78
N SER A 288 11.59 15.49 4.72
CA SER A 288 11.24 14.69 3.54
C SER A 288 9.74 14.76 3.25
N TRP A 289 9.37 14.89 1.97
CA TRP A 289 7.98 14.82 1.51
C TRP A 289 7.34 13.43 1.62
N ILE A 290 8.18 12.40 1.78
CA ILE A 290 7.74 11.02 1.98
C ILE A 290 8.31 10.50 3.30
N GLN A 291 7.41 10.15 4.23
CA GLN A 291 7.72 9.81 5.62
C GLN A 291 7.04 8.49 5.97
N PHE A 292 7.21 7.47 5.14
CA PHE A 292 6.51 6.21 5.33
C PHE A 292 6.90 5.55 6.65
N HIS A 293 5.91 5.23 7.48
CA HIS A 293 6.04 4.45 8.70
C HIS A 293 5.05 3.30 8.67
N ASP A 294 5.51 2.12 9.06
CA ASP A 294 4.62 0.97 9.27
C ASP A 294 3.63 1.29 10.40
N PHE A 295 2.35 1.19 10.09
CA PHE A 295 1.27 1.42 11.04
C PHE A 295 1.35 0.49 12.27
N GLU A 296 1.78 -0.76 12.09
CA GLU A 296 1.86 -1.72 13.20
C GLU A 296 3.02 -1.44 14.15
N SER A 297 4.24 -1.24 13.62
CA SER A 297 5.44 -1.10 14.45
C SER A 297 5.84 0.35 14.74
N GLY A 298 5.47 1.28 13.85
CA GLY A 298 5.97 2.66 13.83
C GLY A 298 7.36 2.80 13.20
N ALA A 299 7.95 1.70 12.71
CA ALA A 299 9.26 1.73 12.08
C ALA A 299 9.21 2.47 10.74
N PRO A 300 10.25 3.25 10.38
CA PRO A 300 10.33 3.89 9.08
C PRO A 300 10.44 2.83 7.97
N VAL A 301 9.78 3.09 6.85
CA VAL A 301 9.78 2.25 5.65
C VAL A 301 10.29 3.08 4.48
N GLU A 302 11.28 2.55 3.77
CA GLU A 302 11.82 3.20 2.58
C GLU A 302 10.88 2.96 1.40
N ALA A 303 10.09 3.97 1.05
CA ALA A 303 9.23 3.93 -0.11
C ALA A 303 10.04 3.97 -1.42
N GLY A 304 9.67 3.07 -2.32
CA GLY A 304 10.17 2.97 -3.69
C GLY A 304 9.23 3.65 -4.68
N ARG A 305 8.91 2.93 -5.76
CA ARG A 305 8.07 3.42 -6.86
C ARG A 305 6.66 2.82 -6.76
N GLY A 306 5.69 3.49 -7.36
CA GLY A 306 4.29 3.08 -7.25
C GLY A 306 3.33 3.95 -8.04
N SER A 307 2.07 3.93 -7.64
CA SER A 307 0.97 4.68 -8.27
C SER A 307 0.12 5.40 -7.22
N VAL A 308 -0.28 6.63 -7.54
CA VAL A 308 -1.14 7.49 -6.71
C VAL A 308 -2.40 7.73 -7.50
N CYS A 309 -3.54 7.44 -6.89
CA CYS A 309 -4.85 7.61 -7.52
C CYS A 309 -5.80 8.23 -6.50
N TRP A 310 -6.69 9.09 -6.96
CA TRP A 310 -7.82 9.49 -6.13
C TRP A 310 -8.77 8.30 -6.01
N ASN A 311 -9.24 8.03 -4.79
CA ASN A 311 -10.23 7.00 -4.54
C ASN A 311 -11.53 7.62 -4.03
N GLU A 312 -12.63 7.34 -4.72
CA GLU A 312 -13.94 7.91 -4.41
C GLU A 312 -14.54 7.38 -3.10
N PHE A 313 -14.33 6.10 -2.79
CA PHE A 313 -14.81 5.48 -1.54
C PHE A 313 -14.11 6.07 -0.31
N ARG A 314 -12.78 6.22 -0.37
CA ARG A 314 -11.99 6.84 0.71
C ARG A 314 -12.11 8.35 0.75
N ARG A 315 -12.46 8.97 -0.39
CA ARG A 315 -12.35 10.43 -0.59
C ARG A 315 -10.96 10.93 -0.23
N ARG A 316 -9.94 10.20 -0.67
CA ARG A 316 -8.51 10.44 -0.40
C ARG A 316 -7.68 10.02 -1.59
N TRP A 317 -6.44 10.52 -1.61
CA TRP A 317 -5.42 9.98 -2.49
C TRP A 317 -4.89 8.69 -1.87
N VAL A 318 -4.88 7.61 -2.65
CA VAL A 318 -4.36 6.29 -2.28
C VAL A 318 -3.05 6.06 -3.02
N MET A 319 -2.04 5.66 -2.26
CA MET A 319 -0.74 5.25 -2.78
C MET A 319 -0.57 3.74 -2.63
N ILE A 320 -0.24 3.07 -3.74
CA ILE A 320 0.26 1.70 -3.75
C ILE A 320 1.72 1.76 -4.20
N VAL A 321 2.65 1.34 -3.33
CA VAL A 321 4.09 1.57 -3.53
C VAL A 321 4.91 0.36 -3.12
N SER A 322 6.00 0.11 -3.84
CA SER A 322 6.99 -0.91 -3.46
C SER A 322 7.86 -0.41 -2.31
N ALA A 323 8.37 -1.32 -1.48
CA ALA A 323 9.46 -1.03 -0.55
C ALA A 323 10.65 -1.94 -0.84
N LYS A 324 10.92 -2.92 0.04
CA LYS A 324 11.89 -3.98 -0.24
C LYS A 324 11.40 -4.89 -1.38
N PRO A 325 12.29 -5.66 -2.05
CA PRO A 325 11.89 -6.61 -3.07
C PRO A 325 10.74 -7.50 -2.59
N GLY A 326 9.62 -7.48 -3.33
CA GLY A 326 8.44 -8.30 -3.02
C GLY A 326 7.43 -7.66 -2.06
N GLU A 327 7.76 -6.53 -1.43
CA GLU A 327 6.88 -5.84 -0.49
C GLU A 327 6.09 -4.70 -1.15
N ILE A 328 4.76 -4.76 -1.06
CA ILE A 328 3.87 -3.67 -1.48
C ILE A 328 3.12 -3.09 -0.29
N TRP A 329 3.05 -1.77 -0.25
CA TRP A 329 2.46 -0.98 0.82
C TRP A 329 1.32 -0.11 0.29
N PHE A 330 0.29 0.04 1.13
CA PHE A 330 -0.86 0.93 0.96
C PHE A 330 -0.73 2.11 1.92
N ALA A 331 -0.97 3.33 1.44
CA ALA A 331 -1.06 4.53 2.28
C ALA A 331 -2.13 5.49 1.74
N GLU A 332 -2.58 6.40 2.61
CA GLU A 332 -3.59 7.41 2.28
C GLU A 332 -3.08 8.82 2.60
N ALA A 333 -3.47 9.80 1.79
CA ALA A 333 -3.14 11.20 2.01
C ALA A 333 -4.27 12.14 1.59
N ASP A 334 -4.28 13.29 2.25
CA ASP A 334 -5.24 14.37 2.07
C ASP A 334 -4.99 15.20 0.81
N THR A 335 -3.74 15.29 0.35
CA THR A 335 -3.33 15.87 -0.93
C THR A 335 -2.48 14.86 -1.70
N GLN A 336 -2.40 15.00 -3.01
CA GLN A 336 -1.68 14.07 -3.88
C GLN A 336 -0.17 14.02 -3.61
N VAL A 337 0.40 15.09 -3.06
CA VAL A 337 1.82 15.15 -2.64
C VAL A 337 2.04 14.71 -1.20
N GLY A 338 0.96 14.45 -0.45
CA GLY A 338 1.03 14.02 0.95
C GLY A 338 0.03 14.72 1.89
N PRO A 339 0.21 14.57 3.20
CA PRO A 339 1.36 13.92 3.84
C PRO A 339 1.24 12.40 3.75
N TRP A 340 2.30 11.75 3.25
CA TRP A 340 2.38 10.29 3.16
C TRP A 340 3.17 9.76 4.36
N VAL A 341 2.45 9.31 5.40
CA VAL A 341 3.04 8.90 6.68
C VAL A 341 2.75 7.45 7.02
N TYR A 342 1.60 7.15 7.63
CA TYR A 342 1.31 5.79 8.07
C TYR A 342 0.89 4.94 6.89
N ALA A 343 1.51 3.77 6.76
CA ALA A 343 1.30 2.83 5.67
C ALA A 343 1.11 1.42 6.21
N ARG A 344 0.44 0.59 5.41
CA ARG A 344 0.17 -0.80 5.72
C ARG A 344 0.70 -1.71 4.62
N TRP A 345 1.44 -2.73 5.03
CA TRP A 345 1.88 -3.77 4.13
C TRP A 345 0.70 -4.63 3.65
N VAL A 346 0.55 -4.78 2.33
CA VAL A 346 -0.59 -5.48 1.73
C VAL A 346 -0.22 -6.72 0.91
N VAL A 347 1.04 -6.83 0.43
CA VAL A 347 1.55 -8.00 -0.31
C VAL A 347 3.00 -8.32 0.07
N SER A 348 3.26 -9.58 0.43
CA SER A 348 4.57 -10.23 0.47
C SER A 348 4.78 -11.17 -0.71
N HIS A 349 6.02 -11.26 -1.17
CA HIS A 349 6.51 -12.35 -2.00
C HIS A 349 7.76 -13.05 -1.41
N ASP A 350 7.99 -12.93 -0.11
CA ASP A 350 9.12 -13.52 0.62
C ASP A 350 10.47 -13.18 -0.04
N SER A 351 11.14 -14.15 -0.67
CA SER A 351 12.42 -13.93 -1.36
C SER A 351 12.27 -13.42 -2.80
N TYR A 352 11.06 -13.39 -3.37
CA TYR A 352 10.81 -12.90 -4.72
C TYR A 352 10.67 -11.40 -4.79
N ASN A 353 10.99 -10.83 -5.96
CA ASN A 353 10.63 -9.46 -6.24
C ASN A 353 9.19 -9.33 -6.75
N PHE A 354 8.59 -8.19 -6.41
CA PHE A 354 7.35 -7.70 -6.97
C PHE A 354 7.41 -6.17 -7.01
N TYR A 355 7.57 -5.59 -8.20
CA TYR A 355 7.88 -4.16 -8.36
C TYR A 355 7.07 -3.47 -9.46
N ASN A 356 7.24 -2.15 -9.55
CA ASN A 356 6.45 -1.23 -10.37
C ASN A 356 4.93 -1.44 -10.20
N PRO A 357 4.42 -1.43 -8.95
CA PRO A 357 3.00 -1.64 -8.74
C PRO A 357 2.19 -0.45 -9.28
N THR A 358 1.17 -0.74 -10.08
CA THR A 358 0.24 0.27 -10.60
C THR A 358 -1.19 -0.10 -10.31
N GLN A 359 -1.95 0.87 -9.82
CA GLN A 359 -3.41 0.82 -9.74
C GLN A 359 -4.02 0.95 -11.14
N HIS A 360 -5.20 0.36 -11.31
CA HIS A 360 -6.03 0.45 -12.52
C HIS A 360 -7.40 1.04 -12.17
N PRO A 361 -7.54 2.37 -12.00
CA PRO A 361 -8.81 2.98 -11.58
C PRO A 361 -9.98 2.70 -12.53
N PHE A 362 -9.71 2.38 -13.79
CA PHE A 362 -10.72 1.94 -14.76
C PHE A 362 -11.25 0.51 -14.51
N PHE A 363 -10.72 -0.21 -13.52
CA PHE A 363 -11.20 -1.50 -13.02
C PHE A 363 -11.88 -1.40 -11.65
N ASP A 364 -11.88 -0.24 -11.01
CA ASP A 364 -12.46 -0.07 -9.69
C ASP A 364 -13.94 -0.48 -9.67
N GLN A 365 -14.32 -1.25 -8.65
CA GLN A 365 -15.69 -1.71 -8.43
C GLN A 365 -16.25 -1.10 -7.14
N ASP A 366 -17.58 -1.14 -6.99
CA ASP A 366 -18.29 -0.66 -5.80
C ASP A 366 -17.93 0.78 -5.40
N GLY A 367 -17.82 1.68 -6.40
CA GLY A 367 -17.47 3.09 -6.17
C GLY A 367 -16.05 3.32 -5.67
N GLY A 368 -15.12 2.40 -5.97
CA GLY A 368 -13.72 2.48 -5.50
C GLY A 368 -13.47 1.71 -4.20
N ARG A 369 -14.48 1.04 -3.63
CA ARG A 369 -14.28 0.16 -2.46
C ARG A 369 -13.36 -1.01 -2.79
N LEU A 370 -13.47 -1.56 -4.00
CA LEU A 370 -12.56 -2.57 -4.53
C LEU A 370 -11.67 -1.93 -5.59
N ILE A 371 -10.36 -1.92 -5.33
CA ILE A 371 -9.35 -1.45 -6.28
C ILE A 371 -8.51 -2.61 -6.80
N TYR A 372 -7.98 -2.46 -8.00
CA TYR A 372 -7.13 -3.44 -8.66
C TYR A 372 -5.76 -2.85 -8.92
N PHE A 373 -4.72 -3.63 -8.67
CA PHE A 373 -3.35 -3.25 -9.00
C PHE A 373 -2.54 -4.47 -9.44
N GLU A 374 -1.52 -4.25 -10.24
CA GLU A 374 -0.59 -5.31 -10.64
C GLU A 374 0.86 -4.80 -10.62
N GLY A 375 1.80 -5.72 -10.78
CA GLY A 375 3.23 -5.43 -10.88
C GLY A 375 4.01 -6.65 -11.38
N THR A 376 5.31 -6.47 -11.60
CA THR A 376 6.18 -7.54 -12.12
C THR A 376 6.59 -8.50 -11.02
N TYR A 377 6.15 -9.76 -11.09
CA TYR A 377 6.65 -10.85 -10.25
C TYR A 377 7.87 -11.51 -10.90
N THR A 378 9.03 -11.47 -10.25
CA THR A 378 10.27 -12.04 -10.80
C THR A 378 11.28 -12.43 -9.71
N ALA A 379 12.11 -13.42 -10.00
CA ALA A 379 13.27 -13.77 -9.19
C ALA A 379 14.44 -12.78 -9.34
N SER A 380 14.43 -11.90 -10.35
CA SER A 380 15.49 -10.90 -10.54
C SER A 380 15.47 -9.82 -9.46
N PHE A 381 16.66 -9.30 -9.12
CA PHE A 381 16.87 -8.27 -8.09
C PHE A 381 16.28 -8.68 -6.72
N SER A 382 16.41 -9.95 -6.37
CA SER A 382 15.83 -10.55 -5.17
C SER A 382 16.71 -11.67 -4.63
N ASP A 383 16.32 -12.22 -3.47
CA ASP A 383 16.98 -13.36 -2.83
C ASP A 383 16.43 -14.72 -3.29
N ALA A 384 15.55 -14.74 -4.30
CA ALA A 384 14.94 -15.97 -4.80
C ALA A 384 15.99 -16.91 -5.39
N LYS A 385 16.06 -18.12 -4.84
CA LYS A 385 17.00 -19.17 -5.26
C LYS A 385 16.50 -20.01 -6.43
N GLU A 386 15.19 -20.04 -6.62
CA GLU A 386 14.52 -20.87 -7.63
C GLU A 386 13.46 -20.05 -8.34
N LYS A 387 13.27 -20.30 -9.64
CA LYS A 387 12.25 -19.68 -10.49
C LYS A 387 10.93 -20.44 -10.39
N THR A 388 9.83 -19.72 -10.13
CA THR A 388 8.49 -20.28 -9.98
C THR A 388 8.02 -20.61 -11.40
N PRO A 389 7.83 -21.90 -11.74
CA PRO A 389 7.59 -22.29 -13.12
C PRO A 389 6.39 -21.56 -13.73
N ARG A 390 6.58 -20.95 -14.90
CA ARG A 390 5.57 -20.16 -15.65
C ARG A 390 5.08 -18.88 -14.96
N TYR A 391 5.51 -18.60 -13.73
CA TYR A 391 5.16 -17.39 -13.00
C TYR A 391 6.26 -16.34 -13.07
N ASP A 392 7.52 -16.78 -13.08
CA ASP A 392 8.66 -15.88 -13.16
C ASP A 392 8.51 -14.91 -14.35
N TYR A 393 8.84 -13.65 -14.11
CA TYR A 393 8.85 -12.57 -15.09
C TYR A 393 7.47 -12.27 -15.72
N ASN A 394 6.44 -12.11 -14.88
CA ASN A 394 5.07 -11.83 -15.35
C ASN A 394 4.34 -10.80 -14.49
N GLN A 395 3.30 -10.19 -15.07
CA GLN A 395 2.40 -9.31 -14.34
C GLN A 395 1.35 -10.10 -13.56
N VAL A 396 1.23 -9.83 -12.26
CA VAL A 396 0.28 -10.52 -11.36
C VAL A 396 -0.74 -9.51 -10.85
N MET A 397 -2.02 -9.79 -11.11
CA MET A 397 -3.14 -8.96 -10.68
C MET A 397 -3.51 -9.25 -9.22
N TYR A 398 -3.69 -8.17 -8.46
CA TYR A 398 -4.19 -8.16 -7.10
C TYR A 398 -5.45 -7.31 -7.00
N ARG A 399 -6.31 -7.66 -6.05
CA ARG A 399 -7.45 -6.87 -5.61
C ARG A 399 -7.31 -6.48 -4.15
N LEU A 400 -7.65 -5.24 -3.81
CA LEU A 400 -7.70 -4.76 -2.43
C LEU A 400 -9.09 -4.20 -2.11
N ALA A 401 -9.67 -4.69 -1.02
CA ALA A 401 -10.91 -4.17 -0.47
C ALA A 401 -10.58 -3.10 0.57
N LEU A 402 -10.90 -1.83 0.28
CA LEU A 402 -10.52 -0.70 1.12
C LEU A 402 -11.33 -0.65 2.42
N ASP A 403 -12.49 -1.31 2.50
CA ASP A 403 -13.24 -1.47 3.74
C ASP A 403 -12.66 -2.54 4.70
N ASP A 404 -11.55 -3.20 4.35
CA ASP A 404 -10.83 -4.09 5.28
C ASP A 404 -10.33 -3.28 6.49
N SER A 405 -10.71 -3.70 7.70
CA SER A 405 -10.40 -2.97 8.94
C SER A 405 -8.90 -2.81 9.19
N ARG A 406 -8.06 -3.69 8.61
CA ARG A 406 -6.60 -3.61 8.72
C ARG A 406 -6.00 -2.46 7.90
N LEU A 407 -6.81 -1.79 7.07
CA LEU A 407 -6.45 -0.62 6.27
C LEU A 407 -7.00 0.69 6.87
N ASN A 408 -7.54 0.67 8.10
CA ASN A 408 -7.99 1.87 8.78
C ASN A 408 -6.80 2.64 9.37
N LEU A 409 -6.13 3.42 8.52
CA LEU A 409 -4.89 4.12 8.88
C LEU A 409 -5.18 5.45 9.58
N PRO A 410 -4.31 5.89 10.51
CA PRO A 410 -4.43 7.19 11.15
C PRO A 410 -4.08 8.27 10.12
N LEU A 411 -4.93 9.29 10.03
CA LEU A 411 -4.84 10.40 9.10
C LEU A 411 -4.49 11.71 9.81
N PRO A 412 -4.01 12.73 9.08
CA PRO A 412 -3.60 14.00 9.66
C PRO A 412 -4.71 14.70 10.44
N VAL A 413 -4.37 15.19 11.62
CA VAL A 413 -5.11 16.23 12.33
C VAL A 413 -4.30 17.52 12.25
N TYR A 414 -4.88 18.53 11.60
CA TYR A 414 -4.23 19.81 11.35
C TYR A 414 -4.48 20.78 12.49
N ARG A 415 -3.42 21.45 12.96
CA ARG A 415 -3.61 22.67 13.76
C ARG A 415 -3.82 23.83 12.81
N VAL A 416 -5.00 24.42 12.88
CA VAL A 416 -5.44 25.55 12.06
C VAL A 416 -5.50 26.79 12.95
N LYS A 417 -5.02 27.93 12.45
CA LYS A 417 -5.11 29.23 13.12
C LYS A 417 -5.91 30.21 12.28
N SER A 418 -7.03 30.67 12.83
CA SER A 418 -7.88 31.66 12.17
C SER A 418 -7.20 33.04 12.12
N ALA A 419 -7.76 33.96 11.34
CA ALA A 419 -7.25 35.34 11.24
C ALA A 419 -7.29 36.10 12.58
N GLU A 420 -8.28 35.80 13.44
CA GLU A 420 -8.41 36.34 14.81
C GLU A 420 -7.46 35.62 15.79
N GLY A 421 -6.68 34.67 15.27
CA GLY A 421 -5.70 33.90 16.01
C GLY A 421 -6.30 32.75 16.80
N ARG A 422 -7.55 32.29 16.58
CA ARG A 422 -8.11 31.12 17.29
C ARG A 422 -7.49 29.82 16.76
N LEU A 423 -7.10 28.89 17.65
CA LEU A 423 -6.68 27.55 17.22
C LEU A 423 -7.86 26.60 17.10
N SER A 424 -7.78 25.73 16.12
CA SER A 424 -8.67 24.57 15.96
C SER A 424 -7.84 23.38 15.48
N TYR A 425 -8.32 22.18 15.79
CA TYR A 425 -7.71 20.92 15.39
C TYR A 425 -8.70 20.19 14.51
N LEU A 426 -8.40 20.13 13.22
CA LEU A 426 -9.36 19.73 12.18
C LEU A 426 -8.82 18.56 11.39
N VAL A 427 -9.68 17.60 11.06
CA VAL A 427 -9.43 16.62 10.00
C VAL A 427 -9.71 17.25 8.64
N ARG A 428 -9.27 16.62 7.54
CA ARG A 428 -9.42 17.19 6.18
C ARG A 428 -10.85 17.60 5.84
N GLU A 429 -11.86 16.81 6.20
CA GLU A 429 -13.28 17.14 5.94
C GLU A 429 -13.65 18.51 6.53
N ASP A 430 -13.21 18.77 7.76
CA ASP A 430 -13.49 20.03 8.44
C ASP A 430 -12.61 21.16 7.91
N VAL A 431 -11.37 20.88 7.51
CA VAL A 431 -10.53 21.86 6.81
C VAL A 431 -11.20 22.31 5.51
N GLU A 432 -11.76 21.37 4.74
CA GLU A 432 -12.49 21.66 3.50
C GLU A 432 -13.78 22.44 3.77
N ALA A 433 -14.59 21.99 4.72
CA ALA A 433 -15.85 22.65 5.08
C ALA A 433 -15.64 24.09 5.57
N ASN A 434 -14.53 24.35 6.27
CA ASN A 434 -14.19 25.68 6.79
C ASN A 434 -13.29 26.51 5.84
N GLN A 435 -12.99 26.01 4.62
CA GLN A 435 -12.07 26.67 3.67
C GLN A 435 -10.71 27.04 4.30
N ALA A 436 -10.19 26.17 5.16
CA ALA A 436 -9.09 26.50 6.08
C ALA A 436 -7.71 25.98 5.64
N TRP A 437 -7.54 25.53 4.40
CA TRP A 437 -6.28 24.97 3.89
C TRP A 437 -5.09 25.91 4.05
N GLU A 438 -5.27 27.20 3.72
CA GLU A 438 -4.21 28.21 3.81
C GLU A 438 -3.95 28.67 5.27
N GLN A 439 -4.74 28.19 6.24
CA GLN A 439 -4.65 28.52 7.67
C GLN A 439 -3.99 27.40 8.49
N ILE A 440 -3.57 26.31 7.85
CA ILE A 440 -2.87 25.20 8.51
C ILE A 440 -1.49 25.68 8.95
N GLU A 441 -1.18 25.56 10.24
CA GLU A 441 0.15 25.84 10.78
C GLU A 441 1.06 24.60 10.77
N GLN A 442 0.48 23.42 10.99
CA GLN A 442 1.21 22.15 11.06
C GLN A 442 0.25 20.96 10.98
N VAL A 443 0.79 19.79 10.60
CA VAL A 443 0.19 18.49 10.96
C VAL A 443 0.52 18.23 12.42
N ALA A 444 -0.47 18.31 13.31
CA ALA A 444 -0.24 18.26 14.74
C ALA A 444 0.04 16.84 15.24
N PHE A 445 -0.73 15.88 14.75
CA PHE A 445 -0.63 14.45 15.02
C PHE A 445 -1.49 13.71 14.00
N PHE A 446 -1.52 12.39 14.09
CA PHE A 446 -2.36 11.51 13.28
C PHE A 446 -3.34 10.76 14.18
N ALA A 447 -4.58 10.60 13.70
CA ALA A 447 -5.65 9.91 14.43
C ALA A 447 -6.60 9.21 13.47
N ILE A 448 -7.39 8.26 13.96
CA ILE A 448 -8.33 7.51 13.14
C ILE A 448 -9.49 8.45 12.76
N PRO A 449 -9.78 8.68 11.47
CA PRO A 449 -10.89 9.54 11.07
C PRO A 449 -12.24 8.92 11.46
N PRO A 450 -13.29 9.73 11.65
CA PRO A 450 -14.63 9.22 11.85
C PRO A 450 -15.16 8.66 10.52
N ASN A 451 -15.36 7.34 10.42
CA ASN A 451 -16.04 6.72 9.27
C ASN A 451 -17.44 7.35 9.08
N ASP A 452 -17.92 7.46 7.83
CA ASP A 452 -19.07 8.29 7.44
C ASP A 452 -20.34 8.16 8.32
N THR A 453 -20.93 9.33 8.57
CA THR A 453 -22.21 9.76 9.17
C THR A 453 -22.81 9.00 10.38
N PRO A 454 -22.99 9.66 11.55
CA PRO A 454 -23.77 9.10 12.65
C PRO A 454 -25.26 8.93 12.29
N THR A 455 -25.84 7.85 12.76
CA THR A 455 -27.28 7.70 12.97
C THR A 455 -27.75 8.75 13.99
N SER A 456 -28.42 9.81 13.50
CA SER A 456 -29.27 10.77 14.21
C SER A 456 -28.90 11.19 15.66
N GLY A 457 -28.55 12.47 15.85
CA GLY A 457 -28.79 13.20 17.12
C GLY A 457 -27.58 13.42 18.04
N GLU A 458 -26.48 12.70 17.87
CA GLU A 458 -25.25 12.88 18.66
C GLU A 458 -24.23 13.82 17.97
N ALA A 459 -23.45 14.54 18.78
CA ALA A 459 -22.36 15.38 18.28
C ALA A 459 -21.30 14.52 17.57
N ARG A 460 -20.99 14.84 16.31
CA ARG A 460 -20.00 14.10 15.51
C ARG A 460 -18.61 14.21 16.14
N PRO A 461 -17.91 13.09 16.42
CA PRO A 461 -16.51 13.14 16.87
C PRO A 461 -15.61 13.67 15.75
N ILE A 462 -14.57 14.44 16.11
CA ILE A 462 -13.58 14.95 15.15
C ILE A 462 -12.66 13.83 14.66
N PHE A 463 -12.26 12.94 15.57
CA PHE A 463 -11.45 11.73 15.31
C PHE A 463 -11.64 10.71 16.43
N PHE A 464 -11.20 9.48 16.18
CA PHE A 464 -11.04 8.42 17.18
C PHE A 464 -9.57 8.29 17.58
N ALA A 465 -9.33 8.05 18.87
CA ALA A 465 -8.01 7.90 19.47
C ALA A 465 -8.02 6.77 20.50
N LEU A 466 -6.83 6.32 20.87
CA LEU A 466 -6.66 5.25 21.84
C LEU A 466 -6.83 5.79 23.27
N PRO A 467 -7.28 4.97 24.24
CA PRO A 467 -7.47 5.40 25.62
C PRO A 467 -6.14 5.90 26.23
N PRO A 468 -6.17 6.88 27.15
CA PRO A 468 -4.97 7.51 27.72
C PRO A 468 -4.07 6.53 28.47
N ARG A 469 -4.65 5.44 28.99
CA ARG A 469 -3.93 4.31 29.58
C ARG A 469 -4.30 3.05 28.81
N ARG A 470 -3.35 2.15 28.62
CA ARG A 470 -3.68 0.78 28.20
C ARG A 470 -4.49 0.14 29.31
N SER A 471 -5.55 -0.56 28.96
CA SER A 471 -6.24 -1.45 29.89
C SER A 471 -5.21 -2.47 30.40
N SER A 472 -4.88 -2.40 31.70
CA SER A 472 -4.08 -3.44 32.33
C SER A 472 -4.91 -4.72 32.32
N ALA A 473 -4.49 -5.71 31.55
CA ALA A 473 -5.02 -7.08 31.61
C ALA A 473 -4.60 -7.75 32.93
N GLY A 474 -5.05 -7.19 34.08
CA GLY A 474 -4.80 -7.73 35.42
C GLY A 474 -5.38 -9.14 35.59
N ASP A 475 -5.64 -9.55 36.84
CA ASP A 475 -6.08 -10.90 37.24
C ASP A 475 -7.42 -11.40 36.63
N SER A 476 -7.91 -10.77 35.55
CA SER A 476 -8.96 -11.31 34.71
C SER A 476 -8.49 -12.60 34.02
N LEU A 477 -9.41 -13.54 33.88
CA LEU A 477 -9.23 -14.76 33.09
C LEU A 477 -9.63 -14.56 31.61
N ASP A 478 -10.44 -13.55 31.30
CA ASP A 478 -11.10 -13.36 30.00
C ASP A 478 -10.09 -13.08 28.89
N GLY A 479 -10.00 -13.94 27.87
CA GLY A 479 -9.18 -13.71 26.68
C GLY A 479 -8.59 -14.98 26.10
N THR A 480 -7.69 -14.80 25.14
CA THR A 480 -6.98 -15.90 24.46
C THR A 480 -5.67 -16.21 25.17
N TRP A 481 -5.33 -17.49 25.26
CA TRP A 481 -4.19 -18.02 26.00
C TRP A 481 -3.43 -19.02 25.13
N GLU A 482 -2.14 -18.80 24.94
CA GLU A 482 -1.24 -19.79 24.35
C GLU A 482 -0.72 -20.71 25.45
N CYS A 483 -1.03 -21.99 25.33
CA CYS A 483 -0.80 -22.99 26.37
C CYS A 483 0.24 -24.00 25.90
N GLU A 484 1.23 -24.24 26.76
CA GLU A 484 2.23 -25.30 26.61
C GLU A 484 1.96 -26.39 27.64
N LEU A 485 1.81 -27.63 27.19
CA LEU A 485 1.55 -28.81 28.02
C LEU A 485 2.75 -29.74 27.94
N LYS A 486 3.15 -30.28 29.09
CA LYS A 486 4.17 -31.33 29.22
C LYS A 486 3.56 -32.55 29.89
N ALA A 487 3.51 -33.67 29.20
CA ALA A 487 3.01 -34.93 29.70
C ALA A 487 4.09 -35.69 30.49
N SER A 488 3.64 -36.54 31.42
CA SER A 488 4.49 -37.37 32.27
C SER A 488 5.34 -38.40 31.51
N ASP A 489 4.96 -38.72 30.27
CA ASP A 489 5.70 -39.59 29.36
C ASP A 489 6.72 -38.84 28.48
N GLY A 490 6.88 -37.54 28.70
CA GLY A 490 7.81 -36.67 27.96
C GLY A 490 7.22 -36.02 26.72
N GLY A 491 5.93 -36.23 26.40
CA GLY A 491 5.27 -35.54 25.31
C GLY A 491 5.09 -34.03 25.57
N GLU A 492 5.29 -33.20 24.55
CA GLU A 492 5.04 -31.75 24.60
C GLU A 492 3.98 -31.36 23.56
N PHE A 493 3.03 -30.51 23.96
CA PHE A 493 1.89 -30.10 23.14
C PHE A 493 1.61 -28.60 23.31
N ALA A 494 1.17 -27.95 22.24
CA ALA A 494 0.71 -26.58 22.26
C ALA A 494 -0.78 -26.50 21.91
N VAL A 495 -1.54 -25.71 22.65
CA VAL A 495 -2.98 -25.47 22.41
C VAL A 495 -3.30 -24.00 22.65
N THR A 496 -4.24 -23.45 21.90
CA THR A 496 -4.79 -22.13 22.17
C THR A 496 -6.14 -22.26 22.86
N LEU A 497 -6.36 -21.56 23.96
CA LEU A 497 -7.64 -21.48 24.67
C LEU A 497 -8.20 -20.06 24.61
N GLU A 498 -9.47 -19.90 24.27
CA GLU A 498 -10.21 -18.65 24.44
C GLU A 498 -11.15 -18.83 25.64
N LEU A 499 -10.92 -18.11 26.73
CA LEU A 499 -11.65 -18.26 28.00
C LEU A 499 -12.48 -17.01 28.30
N LYS A 500 -13.65 -17.22 28.91
CA LYS A 500 -14.52 -16.16 29.43
C LYS A 500 -15.09 -16.56 30.78
N ALA A 501 -14.93 -15.70 31.78
CA ALA A 501 -15.46 -15.87 33.12
C ALA A 501 -16.76 -15.05 33.29
N GLU A 502 -17.79 -15.70 33.84
CA GLU A 502 -19.05 -15.06 34.23
C GLU A 502 -19.33 -15.45 35.69
N GLY A 503 -18.93 -14.57 36.62
CA GLY A 503 -18.86 -14.92 38.04
C GLY A 503 -17.78 -15.97 38.32
N GLU A 504 -18.12 -17.06 39.03
CA GLU A 504 -17.19 -18.19 39.26
C GLU A 504 -17.18 -19.21 38.10
N SER A 505 -18.09 -19.09 37.12
CA SER A 505 -18.17 -20.03 35.99
C SER A 505 -17.24 -19.60 34.85
N VAL A 506 -16.61 -20.58 34.19
CA VAL A 506 -15.74 -20.37 33.04
C VAL A 506 -16.27 -21.16 31.84
N SER A 507 -16.36 -20.48 30.71
CA SER A 507 -16.62 -21.08 29.40
C SER A 507 -15.46 -20.78 28.46
N GLY A 508 -15.35 -21.52 27.36
CA GLY A 508 -14.31 -21.24 26.39
C GLY A 508 -14.30 -22.13 25.15
N LYS A 509 -13.39 -21.82 24.25
CA LYS A 509 -13.06 -22.59 23.04
C LYS A 509 -11.59 -22.96 23.05
N ALA A 510 -11.24 -24.01 22.30
CA ALA A 510 -9.87 -24.45 22.12
C ALA A 510 -9.55 -24.64 20.63
N SER A 511 -8.28 -24.71 20.27
CA SER A 511 -7.87 -25.12 18.92
C SER A 511 -8.18 -26.61 18.67
N ASP A 512 -8.39 -26.99 17.39
CA ASP A 512 -8.63 -28.37 16.93
C ASP A 512 -9.87 -29.06 17.54
N ASP A 513 -9.93 -30.40 17.53
CA ASP A 513 -11.02 -31.25 18.03
C ASP A 513 -11.08 -31.30 19.58
N ILE A 514 -10.81 -30.17 20.25
CA ILE A 514 -10.81 -30.02 21.71
C ILE A 514 -12.08 -29.27 22.15
N VAL A 515 -12.83 -29.87 23.08
CA VAL A 515 -14.07 -29.30 23.60
C VAL A 515 -13.92 -28.99 25.09
N ILE A 516 -14.10 -27.73 25.48
CA ILE A 516 -14.21 -27.34 26.89
C ILE A 516 -15.66 -27.58 27.33
N ARG A 517 -15.88 -28.57 28.20
CA ARG A 517 -17.22 -28.94 28.69
C ARG A 517 -17.73 -27.99 29.78
N GLY A 518 -16.80 -27.34 30.50
CA GLY A 518 -17.09 -26.33 31.51
C GLY A 518 -15.86 -26.03 32.36
N GLY A 519 -15.95 -25.02 33.20
CA GLY A 519 -14.87 -24.65 34.10
C GLY A 519 -15.31 -23.75 35.24
N SER A 520 -14.38 -23.49 36.17
CA SER A 520 -14.56 -22.53 37.26
C SER A 520 -13.30 -21.73 37.53
N PHE A 521 -13.49 -20.50 38.03
CA PHE A 521 -12.41 -19.62 38.45
C PHE A 521 -12.73 -19.03 39.81
N LYS A 522 -11.91 -19.38 40.81
CA LYS A 522 -12.11 -18.96 42.21
C LYS A 522 -10.77 -18.73 42.89
N GLU A 523 -10.63 -17.62 43.59
CA GLU A 523 -9.42 -17.27 44.36
C GLU A 523 -8.12 -17.39 43.53
N GLY A 524 -8.18 -16.94 42.26
CA GLY A 524 -7.03 -16.99 41.34
C GLY A 524 -6.74 -18.38 40.77
N THR A 525 -7.56 -19.40 41.06
CA THR A 525 -7.41 -20.77 40.56
C THR A 525 -8.46 -21.10 39.51
N LEU A 526 -7.99 -21.47 38.33
CA LEU A 526 -8.76 -22.02 37.21
C LEU A 526 -8.88 -23.53 37.33
N ARG A 527 -10.08 -24.07 37.04
CA ARG A 527 -10.31 -25.48 36.71
C ARG A 527 -11.09 -25.60 35.41
N LEU A 528 -10.69 -26.52 34.54
CA LEU A 528 -11.41 -26.82 33.30
C LEU A 528 -11.64 -28.33 33.16
N ASP A 529 -12.83 -28.69 32.66
CA ASP A 529 -13.15 -30.02 32.16
C ASP A 529 -13.06 -29.99 30.62
N VAL A 530 -12.13 -30.77 30.07
CA VAL A 530 -11.78 -30.78 28.65
C VAL A 530 -11.99 -32.17 28.06
N LEU A 531 -12.56 -32.23 26.86
CA LEU A 531 -12.75 -33.46 26.08
C LEU A 531 -11.93 -33.40 24.79
N HIS A 532 -11.08 -34.39 24.56
CA HIS A 532 -10.30 -34.54 23.34
C HIS A 532 -10.25 -36.02 22.93
N GLU A 533 -10.49 -36.33 21.65
CA GLU A 533 -10.57 -37.70 21.13
C GLU A 533 -11.45 -38.64 21.99
N LYS A 534 -12.60 -38.14 22.47
CA LYS A 534 -13.54 -38.84 23.37
C LYS A 534 -12.97 -39.21 24.76
N LYS A 535 -11.83 -38.65 25.16
CA LYS A 535 -11.24 -38.81 26.50
C LYS A 535 -11.37 -37.52 27.29
N ALA A 536 -11.71 -37.65 28.58
CA ALA A 536 -11.86 -36.54 29.51
C ALA A 536 -10.53 -36.17 30.18
N TYR A 537 -10.30 -34.89 30.38
CA TYR A 537 -9.11 -34.32 31.00
C TYR A 537 -9.50 -33.19 31.97
N ASP A 538 -8.96 -33.24 33.17
CA ASP A 538 -9.10 -32.18 34.18
C ASP A 538 -7.86 -31.29 34.15
N PHE A 539 -8.06 -29.98 34.02
CA PHE A 539 -7.01 -28.98 34.10
C PHE A 539 -7.18 -28.15 35.37
N SER A 540 -6.08 -27.78 36.01
CA SER A 540 -6.02 -26.83 37.13
C SER A 540 -4.84 -25.89 36.94
N ALA A 541 -5.01 -24.59 37.15
CA ALA A 541 -3.91 -23.62 37.12
C ALA A 541 -4.14 -22.43 38.04
N ALA A 542 -3.06 -21.87 38.58
CA ALA A 542 -3.09 -20.59 39.27
C ALA A 542 -2.78 -19.46 38.27
N LEU A 543 -3.49 -18.35 38.38
CA LEU A 543 -3.26 -17.12 37.62
C LEU A 543 -2.38 -16.17 38.44
N GLY A 544 -1.26 -15.71 37.87
CA GLY A 544 -0.42 -14.68 38.45
C GLY A 544 0.46 -14.01 37.41
N GLY A 545 0.53 -12.67 37.43
CA GLY A 545 1.37 -11.90 36.50
C GLY A 545 1.05 -12.11 35.02
N GLY A 546 -0.23 -12.34 34.68
CA GLY A 546 -0.67 -12.61 33.30
C GLY A 546 -0.32 -14.01 32.77
N LYS A 547 0.09 -14.93 33.65
CA LYS A 547 0.43 -16.31 33.33
C LYS A 547 -0.43 -17.29 34.14
N LEU A 548 -0.94 -18.33 33.47
CA LEU A 548 -1.52 -19.50 34.12
C LEU A 548 -0.44 -20.57 34.27
N SER A 549 -0.39 -21.26 35.41
CA SER A 549 0.52 -22.39 35.61
C SER A 549 -0.11 -23.43 36.51
N GLY A 550 -0.04 -24.69 36.09
CA GLY A 550 -0.56 -25.78 36.90
C GLY A 550 -0.44 -27.15 36.23
N HIS A 551 -1.44 -27.99 36.47
CA HIS A 551 -1.40 -29.42 36.18
C HIS A 551 -2.64 -29.85 35.41
N TRP A 552 -2.50 -30.92 34.65
CA TRP A 552 -3.62 -31.59 34.01
C TRP A 552 -3.52 -33.10 34.23
N LYS A 553 -4.67 -33.78 34.19
CA LYS A 553 -4.75 -35.24 34.30
C LYS A 553 -5.85 -35.77 33.39
N ARG A 554 -5.61 -36.93 32.78
CA ARG A 554 -6.65 -37.68 32.08
C ARG A 554 -7.57 -38.35 33.10
N GLY A 555 -8.87 -38.43 32.80
CA GLY A 555 -9.90 -38.91 33.74
C GLY A 555 -9.71 -40.37 34.21
N ASP A 556 -8.95 -41.18 33.48
CA ASP A 556 -8.57 -42.55 33.87
C ASP A 556 -7.26 -42.61 34.69
N GLY A 557 -6.62 -41.48 34.94
CA GLY A 557 -5.36 -41.36 35.69
C GLY A 557 -4.11 -41.86 34.95
N ALA A 558 -4.25 -42.40 33.75
CA ALA A 558 -3.15 -43.04 33.03
C ALA A 558 -2.20 -42.05 32.33
N LEU A 559 -2.55 -40.77 32.28
CA LEU A 559 -1.68 -39.71 31.78
C LEU A 559 -1.92 -38.43 32.57
N SER A 560 -0.84 -37.73 32.95
CA SER A 560 -0.91 -36.45 33.63
C SER A 560 0.25 -35.58 33.20
N GLY A 561 0.24 -34.32 33.60
CA GLY A 561 1.29 -33.41 33.20
C GLY A 561 1.21 -32.05 33.86
N THR A 562 2.14 -31.20 33.48
CA THR A 562 2.10 -29.77 33.79
C THR A 562 1.66 -29.00 32.57
N TRP A 563 1.10 -27.82 32.78
CA TRP A 563 0.86 -26.87 31.72
C TRP A 563 1.08 -25.45 32.22
N SER A 564 1.47 -24.59 31.29
CA SER A 564 1.48 -23.16 31.53
C SER A 564 0.88 -22.44 30.34
N ALA A 565 0.26 -21.29 30.60
CA ALA A 565 -0.29 -20.48 29.53
C ALA A 565 0.07 -19.01 29.71
N THR A 566 0.48 -18.38 28.61
CA THR A 566 0.65 -16.95 28.53
C THR A 566 -0.54 -16.35 27.82
N ARG A 567 -1.10 -15.29 28.40
CA ARG A 567 -2.18 -14.53 27.78
C ARG A 567 -1.70 -13.98 26.45
N LEU A 568 -2.39 -14.32 25.38
CA LEU A 568 -2.19 -13.69 24.09
C LEU A 568 -2.67 -12.25 24.23
N ASP A 569 -1.75 -11.30 24.08
CA ASP A 569 -2.09 -9.89 24.03
C ASP A 569 -2.87 -9.64 22.73
N SER A 570 -4.20 -9.62 22.85
CA SER A 570 -5.12 -9.33 21.75
C SER A 570 -5.18 -7.85 21.41
N THR A 571 -4.41 -7.00 22.11
CA THR A 571 -4.22 -5.61 21.69
C THR A 571 -3.65 -5.61 20.27
N PRO A 572 -4.35 -5.01 19.30
CA PRO A 572 -3.87 -4.94 17.93
C PRO A 572 -2.44 -4.39 17.88
N PRO A 573 -1.52 -4.98 17.09
CA PRO A 573 -0.12 -4.55 17.04
C PRO A 573 0.05 -3.04 16.84
N GLU A 574 -0.80 -2.43 16.03
CA GLU A 574 -0.84 -0.99 15.76
C GLU A 574 -1.07 -0.12 17.00
N GLU A 575 -1.75 -0.60 18.04
CA GLU A 575 -1.90 0.15 19.30
C GLU A 575 -0.64 0.08 20.19
N ARG A 576 0.25 -0.86 19.85
CA ARG A 576 1.56 -1.07 20.47
C ARG A 576 2.70 -0.43 19.69
N SER A 577 2.42 0.06 18.49
CA SER A 577 3.34 0.83 17.66
C SER A 577 4.12 1.86 18.48
N ALA A 578 5.42 1.97 18.23
CA ALA A 578 6.27 2.97 18.86
C ALA A 578 5.86 4.41 18.47
N ALA A 579 5.08 4.55 17.40
CA ALA A 579 4.55 5.83 16.95
C ALA A 579 3.31 6.28 17.75
N VAL A 580 2.69 5.39 18.54
CA VAL A 580 1.57 5.74 19.42
C VAL A 580 2.11 6.45 20.67
N VAL A 581 1.76 7.72 20.81
CA VAL A 581 2.23 8.62 21.87
C VAL A 581 1.07 9.27 22.62
N PRO A 582 1.25 9.66 23.90
CA PRO A 582 0.23 10.38 24.63
C PRO A 582 -0.03 11.77 24.05
N LEU A 583 -1.30 12.18 24.01
CA LEU A 583 -1.71 13.54 23.67
C LEU A 583 -2.03 14.30 24.96
N TYR A 584 -1.43 15.47 25.13
CA TYR A 584 -1.65 16.32 26.31
C TYR A 584 -2.41 17.60 25.95
N GLU A 585 -3.24 18.06 26.89
CA GLU A 585 -3.79 19.42 26.86
C GLU A 585 -2.79 20.37 27.51
N TYR A 586 -2.59 21.54 26.93
CA TYR A 586 -1.87 22.66 27.53
C TYR A 586 -2.79 23.87 27.58
N ARG A 587 -2.78 24.58 28.70
CA ARG A 587 -3.50 25.83 28.88
C ARG A 587 -2.52 26.98 29.06
N ASN A 588 -2.70 28.04 28.29
CA ASN A 588 -1.93 29.25 28.44
C ASN A 588 -2.41 30.02 29.69
N ALA A 589 -1.50 30.27 30.62
CA ALA A 589 -1.78 30.94 31.89
C ALA A 589 -2.20 32.42 31.71
N ARG A 590 -1.91 33.04 30.55
CA ARG A 590 -2.23 34.46 30.30
C ARG A 590 -3.62 34.69 29.73
N ASP A 591 -4.06 33.85 28.80
CA ASP A 591 -5.28 34.05 28.01
C ASP A 591 -6.22 32.82 28.03
N SER A 592 -5.89 31.80 28.83
CA SER A 592 -6.64 30.53 28.95
C SER A 592 -6.78 29.73 27.65
N ARG A 593 -6.03 30.06 26.60
CA ARG A 593 -6.08 29.34 25.32
C ARG A 593 -5.58 27.91 25.48
N GLN A 594 -6.31 26.97 24.87
CA GLN A 594 -5.98 25.55 24.86
C GLN A 594 -5.16 25.19 23.62
N ILE A 595 -4.14 24.36 23.80
CA ILE A 595 -3.44 23.67 22.73
C ILE A 595 -3.31 22.19 23.08
N TYR A 596 -3.27 21.34 22.05
CA TYR A 596 -3.00 19.92 22.17
C TYR A 596 -1.67 19.58 21.50
N SER A 597 -0.86 18.74 22.16
CA SER A 597 0.48 18.39 21.69
C SER A 597 0.90 17.00 22.15
N THR A 598 1.67 16.32 21.30
CA THR A 598 2.35 15.06 21.61
C THR A 598 3.67 15.26 22.36
N GLU A 599 4.19 16.49 22.37
CA GLU A 599 5.46 16.82 23.01
C GLU A 599 5.22 17.08 24.49
N PRO A 600 5.72 16.22 25.41
CA PRO A 600 5.38 16.30 26.83
C PRO A 600 5.99 17.52 27.51
N ASN A 601 7.03 18.13 26.95
CA ASN A 601 7.75 19.25 27.55
C ASN A 601 7.93 20.37 26.53
N ILE A 602 6.87 21.12 26.22
CA ILE A 602 6.98 22.32 25.40
C ILE A 602 7.78 23.38 26.16
N GLU A 603 8.83 23.91 25.55
CA GLU A 603 9.68 24.99 26.10
C GLU A 603 8.97 26.35 26.07
N ASN A 604 7.79 26.45 26.69
CA ASN A 604 7.08 27.69 26.87
C ASN A 604 6.50 27.77 28.28
N LYS A 605 7.10 28.64 29.12
CA LYS A 605 6.74 28.81 30.54
C LYS A 605 5.30 29.31 30.75
N THR A 606 4.63 29.86 29.73
CA THR A 606 3.23 30.30 29.86
C THR A 606 2.24 29.15 29.65
N LEU A 607 2.68 28.00 29.13
CA LEU A 607 1.81 26.84 28.89
C LEU A 607 1.90 25.85 30.05
N LYS A 608 0.77 25.53 30.65
CA LYS A 608 0.65 24.51 31.69
C LYS A 608 0.02 23.24 31.12
N ARG A 609 0.77 22.14 31.11
CA ARG A 609 0.32 20.81 30.68
C ARG A 609 -0.69 20.21 31.66
N SER A 610 -1.62 19.41 31.17
CA SER A 610 -2.39 18.46 31.97
C SER A 610 -1.47 17.43 32.64
N LEU A 611 -1.89 16.94 33.81
CA LEU A 611 -1.14 15.90 34.53
C LEU A 611 -1.19 14.57 33.76
N GLU A 612 -2.41 14.13 33.44
CA GLU A 612 -2.66 12.95 32.63
C GLU A 612 -2.83 13.32 31.15
N PRO A 613 -2.44 12.43 30.22
CA PRO A 613 -2.81 12.59 28.83
C PRO A 613 -4.32 12.43 28.65
N ILE A 614 -4.88 13.10 27.64
CA ILE A 614 -6.31 13.00 27.32
C ILE A 614 -6.63 11.72 26.53
N CYS A 615 -5.69 11.26 25.70
CA CYS A 615 -5.76 10.04 24.91
C CYS A 615 -4.35 9.69 24.40
N ARG A 616 -4.23 8.65 23.57
CA ARG A 616 -3.03 8.34 22.79
C ARG A 616 -3.35 8.43 21.28
N VAL A 617 -2.44 9.01 20.53
CA VAL A 617 -2.53 9.28 19.08
C VAL A 617 -1.24 8.87 18.39
N TRP A 618 -1.22 8.92 17.07
CA TRP A 618 -0.01 8.61 16.30
C TRP A 618 0.80 9.89 16.07
N LYS A 619 2.11 9.84 16.30
CA LYS A 619 3.01 11.00 16.21
C LYS A 619 3.10 11.51 14.76
N SER A 620 3.22 12.83 14.57
CA SER A 620 3.68 13.36 13.27
C SER A 620 5.21 13.28 13.20
N PRO A 621 5.81 12.55 12.23
CA PRO A 621 7.26 12.59 12.01
C PRO A 621 7.69 13.85 11.24
N MET A 622 6.74 14.64 10.75
CA MET A 622 7.03 15.76 9.88
C MET A 622 7.33 17.03 10.67
N SER A 623 8.36 17.76 10.24
CA SER A 623 8.65 19.10 10.72
C SER A 623 8.22 20.19 9.73
N ALA A 624 8.05 19.87 8.45
CA ALA A 624 7.63 20.79 7.39
C ALA A 624 6.19 20.51 6.92
N LEU A 625 5.51 21.55 6.44
CA LEU A 625 4.21 21.42 5.78
C LEU A 625 4.39 21.06 4.30
N ILE A 626 3.91 19.88 3.94
CA ILE A 626 4.10 19.29 2.62
C ILE A 626 2.73 18.93 2.07
N LEU A 627 2.06 19.95 1.52
CA LEU A 627 0.67 19.89 1.06
C LEU A 627 0.53 20.62 -0.29
N ASP A 628 -0.38 20.14 -1.13
CA ASP A 628 -0.91 20.89 -2.28
C ASP A 628 -2.44 20.91 -2.23
N PRO A 629 -3.05 21.87 -1.50
CA PRO A 629 -4.50 21.91 -1.33
C PRO A 629 -5.26 22.35 -2.59
N ARG A 630 -4.55 22.83 -3.62
CA ARG A 630 -5.15 23.40 -4.84
C ARG A 630 -5.49 22.33 -5.87
N ALA A 631 -4.83 21.18 -5.80
CA ALA A 631 -5.09 20.07 -6.68
C ALA A 631 -6.34 19.30 -6.23
N ARG A 632 -7.25 19.09 -7.16
CA ARG A 632 -8.48 18.32 -6.99
C ARG A 632 -8.45 17.12 -7.94
N PRO A 633 -9.07 16.00 -7.58
CA PRO A 633 -9.17 14.86 -8.49
C PRO A 633 -9.80 15.29 -9.81
N ALA A 634 -9.21 14.86 -10.92
CA ALA A 634 -9.88 14.91 -12.20
C ALA A 634 -10.77 13.67 -12.29
N PRO A 635 -12.07 13.81 -12.63
CA PRO A 635 -12.91 12.65 -12.89
C PRO A 635 -12.24 11.78 -13.94
N LEU A 636 -12.22 10.46 -13.74
CA LEU A 636 -11.97 9.55 -14.85
C LEU A 636 -12.99 9.88 -15.95
N ALA A 637 -12.53 9.91 -17.21
CA ALA A 637 -13.43 10.11 -18.34
C ALA A 637 -14.51 9.01 -18.29
N LYS A 638 -15.69 9.39 -17.79
CA LYS A 638 -16.89 8.58 -17.86
C LYS A 638 -17.49 8.85 -19.23
N ASP A 639 -16.83 8.35 -20.26
CA ASP A 639 -17.53 8.09 -21.51
C ASP A 639 -18.30 6.82 -21.34
#